data_AF-A0A812KU28-F1
#
_entry.id   AF-A0A812KU28-F1
#
_cell.length_a   1.000
_cell.length_b   1.000
_cell.length_c   1.000
_cell.angle_alpha   90.00
_cell.angle_beta   90.00
_cell.angle_gamma   90.00
#
_symmetry.space_group_name_H-M   'P 1'
#
loop_
_entity.id
_entity.type
_entity.pdbx_description
1 polymer ?
#
loop_
_entity_poly.entity_id
_entity_poly.type
_entity_poly.pdbx_seq_one_letter_code
_entity_poly.pdbx_strand_id
1 'polypeptide(L)'
;NLRELDSTTKVPFILIELTGEGDGEGEIEVTGKDEYGVYEALNNFFVHTWGCDPLDPGDETEDTKVPFCSAQYRWPGYSVKGDDGLNNQGLMTMRLIDFMCGNLSWTLAVVNGGNVGENRDVRETQLIFKAPHPMNLVAPHLLVEVRSAGFIEVCADLDEENNAILGSLDGYFADRFKASLIEGHEDFCDRYYEAGEGIFKGSGGSLDSNFGLLCTDVCDVITTHEGWSLVACNTGNYGADGRFSEQQMIFRRDYHPLGDSKYLQVILNALGNIEVNGQHVREIHSKLDGFFRGKWKCERAGHFREGDTLCRRYTWDVSELNMLRATADVVTFFELQGWATLHPNSSQFRTAVAAVAAACLASIACEVLHDTGHCDVRPVGDDVDSSEFRRAALLPGVIRVGRWMWCRQWRVRPAAGNTKSRIAVLINIQEYAHWPRVVDKSWGALCENMQRRSADWEVVTWPDLMERNVDSLVDLLVAKLHGLDDAKVLIYISCHSQMMDNDPQFLPADARGWGDGVSLSWLVRQLDAVRPRNARFYIIVNGCLTNAGRIDRWCRCCRRVQLALQSEELDSARLSTRMLRRRSDPQVWMLFAAAPGGEVAGDEQNGDLLTRKFLEALDSRPGSLEIEEIYNELHTAVWNARRDEGGPLHPYLVITTGRLPPAIPHETSEASQQTCASTSTLQSTAASTAHA
;
A
#
# COMPACT_ATOMS: atom_id res chain seq x y z
N ASN A 1 -4.06 28.49 -1.22
CA ASN A 1 -3.32 27.89 -2.35
C ASN A 1 -2.03 27.27 -1.80
N LEU A 2 -1.69 26.01 -2.10
CA LEU A 2 -0.47 25.37 -1.56
C LEU A 2 0.83 26.00 -2.09
N ARG A 3 0.85 26.48 -3.34
CA ARG A 3 2.00 27.20 -3.92
C ARG A 3 2.28 28.54 -3.23
N GLU A 4 1.22 29.20 -2.77
CA GLU A 4 1.32 30.42 -1.97
C GLU A 4 1.86 30.13 -0.57
N LEU A 5 1.43 29.03 0.07
CA LEU A 5 2.01 28.60 1.33
C LEU A 5 3.50 28.27 1.17
N ASP A 6 3.86 27.51 0.13
CA ASP A 6 5.27 27.19 -0.12
C ASP A 6 6.12 28.42 -0.45
N SER A 7 5.60 29.42 -1.17
CA SER A 7 6.35 30.67 -1.41
C SER A 7 6.71 31.42 -0.11
N THR A 8 6.01 31.16 1.01
CA THR A 8 6.37 31.68 2.34
C THR A 8 7.48 30.90 3.08
N THR A 9 7.88 29.71 2.62
CA THR A 9 8.92 28.91 3.27
C THR A 9 10.31 29.56 3.07
N LYS A 10 10.93 29.98 4.18
CA LYS A 10 12.19 30.77 4.18
C LYS A 10 13.44 30.00 3.80
N VAL A 11 13.42 28.68 3.93
CA VAL A 11 14.52 27.79 3.59
C VAL A 11 13.96 26.82 2.56
N PRO A 12 14.47 26.82 1.32
CA PRO A 12 14.08 25.82 0.34
C PRO A 12 14.50 24.42 0.77
N PHE A 13 13.62 23.47 0.48
CA PHE A 13 13.86 22.04 0.66
C PHE A 13 13.64 21.34 -0.68
N ILE A 14 14.35 20.24 -0.86
CA ILE A 14 14.07 19.26 -1.91
C ILE A 14 14.01 17.88 -1.26
N LEU A 15 12.95 17.14 -1.59
CA LEU A 15 12.77 15.74 -1.28
C LEU A 15 13.10 14.95 -2.54
N ILE A 16 13.94 13.94 -2.39
CA ILE A 16 14.25 12.97 -3.43
C ILE A 16 13.89 11.59 -2.89
N GLU A 17 13.01 10.89 -3.57
CA GLU A 17 12.63 9.51 -3.24
C GLU A 17 13.30 8.55 -4.22
N LEU A 18 13.94 7.51 -3.68
CA LEU A 18 14.46 6.37 -4.42
C LEU A 18 13.56 5.17 -4.11
N THR A 19 12.99 4.55 -5.13
CA THR A 19 12.09 3.41 -4.99
C THR A 19 12.55 2.25 -5.87
N GLY A 20 12.47 1.02 -5.37
CA GLY A 20 12.96 -0.16 -6.08
C GLY A 20 12.19 -1.42 -5.73
N GLU A 21 11.66 -2.12 -6.76
CA GLU A 21 10.77 -3.28 -6.58
C GLU A 21 11.39 -4.61 -7.02
N GLY A 22 12.26 -4.58 -8.04
CA GLY A 22 12.90 -5.75 -8.61
C GLY A 22 14.11 -5.37 -9.44
N ASP A 23 14.88 -6.35 -9.91
CA ASP A 23 16.11 -6.09 -10.66
C ASP A 23 15.81 -5.33 -11.97
N GLY A 24 16.41 -4.15 -12.13
CA GLY A 24 16.15 -3.19 -13.20
C GLY A 24 14.85 -2.36 -13.06
N GLU A 25 14.08 -2.55 -11.98
CA GLU A 25 12.81 -1.88 -11.71
C GLU A 25 12.95 -0.87 -10.55
N GLY A 26 13.71 0.20 -10.80
CA GLY A 26 13.83 1.37 -9.93
C GLY A 26 13.13 2.61 -10.50
N GLU A 27 12.68 3.50 -9.62
CA GLU A 27 12.09 4.81 -9.93
C GLU A 27 12.65 5.88 -8.97
N ILE A 28 12.69 7.13 -9.43
CA ILE A 28 13.18 8.29 -8.68
C ILE A 28 12.17 9.42 -8.80
N GLU A 29 11.76 10.00 -7.68
CA GLU A 29 10.86 11.16 -7.64
C GLU A 29 11.55 12.35 -6.98
N VAL A 30 11.35 13.56 -7.52
CA VAL A 30 11.95 14.80 -7.02
C VAL A 30 10.87 15.86 -6.81
N THR A 31 10.75 16.35 -5.59
CA THR A 31 9.71 17.31 -5.17
C THR A 31 10.31 18.40 -4.30
N GLY A 32 10.04 19.67 -4.61
CA GLY A 32 10.58 20.81 -3.88
C GLY A 32 10.72 22.05 -4.75
N LYS A 33 11.43 23.05 -4.24
CA LYS A 33 11.71 24.28 -4.99
C LYS A 33 12.93 24.10 -5.90
N ASP A 34 12.82 24.52 -7.15
CA ASP A 34 13.99 24.69 -8.02
C ASP A 34 14.75 25.96 -7.64
N GLU A 35 15.68 25.80 -6.71
CA GLU A 35 16.55 26.85 -6.22
C GLU A 35 17.99 26.47 -6.56
N TYR A 36 18.80 27.46 -6.96
CA TYR A 36 20.19 27.25 -7.40
C TYR A 36 20.35 26.31 -8.64
N GLY A 37 19.28 26.09 -9.41
CA GLY A 37 19.29 25.20 -10.60
C GLY A 37 19.39 23.71 -10.26
N VAL A 38 18.92 23.32 -9.07
CA VAL A 38 19.04 21.95 -8.56
C VAL A 38 18.32 20.93 -9.46
N TYR A 39 17.23 21.30 -10.13
CA TYR A 39 16.54 20.37 -11.04
C TYR A 39 17.34 20.09 -12.31
N GLU A 40 18.00 21.09 -12.90
CA GLU A 40 18.90 20.89 -14.04
C GLU A 40 20.11 20.02 -13.63
N ALA A 41 20.68 20.29 -12.45
CA ALA A 41 21.80 19.52 -11.91
C ALA A 41 21.41 18.05 -11.64
N LEU A 42 20.26 17.80 -11.00
CA LEU A 42 19.74 16.45 -10.74
C LEU A 42 19.37 15.71 -12.02
N ASN A 43 18.72 16.37 -12.99
CA ASN A 43 18.44 15.77 -14.29
C ASN A 43 19.74 15.33 -14.98
N ASN A 44 20.76 16.19 -15.01
CA ASN A 44 22.04 15.85 -15.61
C ASN A 44 22.74 14.69 -14.88
N PHE A 45 22.67 14.64 -13.55
CA PHE A 45 23.21 13.54 -12.75
C PHE A 45 22.47 12.22 -13.02
N PHE A 46 21.14 12.18 -12.89
CA PHE A 46 20.37 10.96 -13.11
C PHE A 46 20.48 10.46 -14.55
N VAL A 47 20.33 11.32 -15.56
CA VAL A 47 20.34 10.91 -16.97
C VAL A 47 21.75 10.54 -17.44
N HIS A 48 22.79 11.32 -17.10
CA HIS A 48 24.13 11.11 -17.66
C HIS A 48 25.08 10.31 -16.75
N THR A 49 24.87 10.30 -15.44
CA THR A 49 25.70 9.52 -14.49
C THR A 49 25.03 8.19 -14.14
N TRP A 50 23.72 8.16 -13.86
CA TRP A 50 23.00 6.93 -13.48
C TRP A 50 22.30 6.22 -14.66
N GLY A 51 22.23 6.85 -15.84
CA GLY A 51 21.58 6.28 -17.01
C GLY A 51 20.06 6.17 -16.89
N CYS A 52 19.44 7.05 -16.09
CA CYS A 52 17.99 7.09 -15.90
C CYS A 52 17.26 7.64 -17.14
N ASP A 53 16.07 7.11 -17.41
CA ASP A 53 15.14 7.66 -18.41
C ASP A 53 14.21 8.69 -17.73
N PRO A 54 14.17 9.96 -18.16
CA PRO A 54 13.16 10.90 -17.68
C PRO A 54 11.74 10.42 -18.00
N LEU A 55 10.85 10.54 -17.03
CA LEU A 55 9.43 10.27 -17.18
C LEU A 55 8.64 11.58 -17.19
N ASP A 56 7.41 11.50 -17.71
CA ASP A 56 6.42 12.58 -17.59
C ASP A 56 5.78 12.49 -16.20
N PRO A 57 6.01 13.45 -15.27
CA PRO A 57 5.41 13.43 -13.94
C PRO A 57 3.88 13.70 -13.95
N GLY A 58 3.31 13.96 -15.14
CA GLY A 58 1.96 14.45 -15.33
C GLY A 58 1.95 15.97 -15.53
N ASP A 59 0.88 16.47 -16.14
CA ASP A 59 0.68 17.92 -16.23
C ASP A 59 0.25 18.52 -14.88
N GLU A 60 0.61 19.78 -14.65
CA GLU A 60 0.19 20.53 -13.46
C GLU A 60 -1.21 21.16 -13.63
N THR A 61 -2.05 20.68 -14.56
CA THR A 61 -3.36 21.30 -14.81
C THR A 61 -4.36 20.95 -13.70
N GLU A 62 -5.39 21.79 -13.52
CA GLU A 62 -6.43 21.57 -12.50
C GLU A 62 -7.23 20.26 -12.72
N ASP A 63 -7.20 19.69 -13.93
CA ASP A 63 -7.79 18.38 -14.25
C ASP A 63 -6.96 17.20 -13.71
N THR A 64 -5.64 17.38 -13.56
CA THR A 64 -4.73 16.42 -12.93
C THR A 64 -4.72 16.66 -11.41
N LYS A 65 -5.57 15.90 -10.69
CA LYS A 65 -6.00 16.23 -9.31
C LYS A 65 -4.90 16.57 -8.30
N VAL A 66 -3.67 16.06 -8.45
CA VAL A 66 -2.41 16.67 -7.97
C VAL A 66 -1.29 16.14 -8.91
N PRO A 67 -0.33 16.96 -9.40
CA PRO A 67 0.93 16.43 -9.92
C PRO A 67 1.69 15.74 -8.78
N PHE A 68 2.13 14.49 -8.99
CA PHE A 68 2.67 13.64 -7.90
C PHE A 68 4.01 14.14 -7.38
N CYS A 69 4.88 14.58 -8.30
CA CYS A 69 6.19 15.14 -8.04
C CYS A 69 6.53 16.19 -9.12
N SER A 70 7.63 16.90 -8.97
CA SER A 70 8.06 17.95 -9.92
C SER A 70 8.98 17.41 -11.02
N ALA A 71 9.66 16.28 -10.79
CA ALA A 71 10.34 15.50 -11.82
C ALA A 71 10.36 14.02 -11.42
N GLN A 72 10.24 13.13 -12.40
CA GLN A 72 10.23 11.68 -12.21
C GLN A 72 11.18 11.01 -13.20
N TYR A 73 11.85 9.94 -12.78
CA TYR A 73 12.78 9.19 -13.62
C TYR A 73 12.61 7.68 -13.40
N ARG A 74 12.75 6.90 -14.47
CA ARG A 74 13.00 5.46 -14.34
C ARG A 74 14.49 5.24 -14.12
N TRP A 75 14.83 4.45 -13.13
CA TRP A 75 16.19 4.09 -12.78
C TRP A 75 16.43 2.59 -13.08
N PRO A 76 16.99 2.25 -14.26
CA PRO A 76 17.22 0.85 -14.65
C PRO A 76 18.43 0.20 -13.94
N GLY A 77 19.10 0.93 -13.05
CA GLY A 77 20.26 0.47 -12.31
C GLY A 77 19.97 0.03 -10.87
N TYR A 78 18.71 -0.01 -10.44
CA TYR A 78 18.34 -0.65 -9.17
C TYR A 78 18.51 -2.17 -9.32
N SER A 79 19.27 -2.78 -8.41
CA SER A 79 19.57 -4.21 -8.47
C SER A 79 19.40 -4.89 -7.13
N VAL A 80 18.95 -6.15 -7.19
CA VAL A 80 18.70 -7.03 -6.04
C VAL A 80 19.37 -8.39 -6.28
N LYS A 81 19.83 -9.05 -5.21
CA LYS A 81 20.54 -10.34 -5.30
C LYS A 81 20.20 -11.21 -4.09
N GLY A 82 19.84 -12.47 -4.32
CA GLY A 82 19.56 -13.42 -3.25
C GLY A 82 18.23 -13.17 -2.50
N ASP A 83 18.01 -13.96 -1.44
CA ASP A 83 16.81 -13.92 -0.58
C ASP A 83 17.08 -13.25 0.79
N ASP A 84 18.30 -12.74 0.99
CA ASP A 84 18.78 -12.09 2.22
C ASP A 84 18.45 -10.58 2.30
N GLY A 85 17.85 -10.04 1.24
CA GLY A 85 17.43 -8.63 1.12
C GLY A 85 18.46 -7.71 0.48
N LEU A 86 19.61 -8.24 0.02
CA LEU A 86 20.70 -7.49 -0.62
C LEU A 86 20.22 -6.76 -1.88
N ASN A 87 20.49 -5.46 -1.88
CA ASN A 87 20.12 -4.52 -2.93
C ASN A 87 21.12 -3.34 -2.93
N ASN A 88 21.17 -2.56 -4.01
CA ASN A 88 22.14 -1.47 -4.15
C ASN A 88 21.62 -0.08 -3.71
N GLN A 89 20.48 -0.01 -3.01
CA GLN A 89 19.87 1.26 -2.62
C GLN A 89 20.69 2.03 -1.59
N GLY A 90 21.41 1.34 -0.69
CA GLY A 90 22.36 1.96 0.25
C GLY A 90 23.51 2.67 -0.47
N LEU A 91 24.15 2.01 -1.43
CA LEU A 91 25.23 2.59 -2.25
C LEU A 91 24.75 3.78 -3.06
N MET A 92 23.56 3.69 -3.65
CA MET A 92 23.02 4.74 -4.52
C MET A 92 22.47 5.93 -3.72
N THR A 93 21.92 5.68 -2.53
CA THR A 93 21.66 6.70 -1.50
C THR A 93 22.93 7.48 -1.17
N MET A 94 24.06 6.80 -0.97
CA MET A 94 25.33 7.45 -0.66
C MET A 94 25.90 8.27 -1.81
N ARG A 95 25.84 7.76 -3.05
CA ARG A 95 26.24 8.53 -4.25
C ARG A 95 25.38 9.77 -4.47
N LEU A 96 24.08 9.71 -4.16
CA LEU A 96 23.20 10.88 -4.21
C LEU A 96 23.53 11.89 -3.09
N ILE A 97 23.85 11.41 -1.88
CA ILE A 97 24.28 12.26 -0.77
C ILE A 97 25.59 12.98 -1.11
N ASP A 98 26.58 12.29 -1.69
CA ASP A 98 27.82 12.93 -2.16
C ASP A 98 27.54 13.98 -3.23
N PHE A 99 26.74 13.66 -4.26
CA PHE A 99 26.38 14.63 -5.28
C PHE A 99 25.71 15.88 -4.70
N MET A 100 24.70 15.71 -3.84
CA MET A 100 23.95 16.82 -3.26
C MET A 100 24.77 17.63 -2.25
N CYS A 101 25.53 16.96 -1.38
CA CYS A 101 26.26 17.63 -0.29
C CYS A 101 27.66 18.09 -0.71
N GLY A 102 28.41 17.26 -1.43
CA GLY A 102 29.74 17.55 -1.93
C GLY A 102 29.73 18.50 -3.13
N ASN A 103 29.01 18.15 -4.20
CA ASN A 103 29.05 18.92 -5.45
C ASN A 103 28.11 20.13 -5.43
N LEU A 104 26.90 20.01 -4.87
CA LEU A 104 25.91 21.10 -4.84
C LEU A 104 25.85 21.89 -3.51
N SER A 105 26.61 21.50 -2.48
CA SER A 105 26.63 22.16 -1.15
C SER A 105 25.27 22.21 -0.42
N TRP A 106 24.30 21.38 -0.80
CA TRP A 106 23.06 21.19 -0.05
C TRP A 106 23.38 20.47 1.28
N THR A 107 22.50 20.58 2.27
CA THR A 107 22.68 19.86 3.55
C THR A 107 21.65 18.76 3.69
N LEU A 108 22.13 17.51 3.81
CA LEU A 108 21.30 16.39 4.22
C LEU A 108 20.63 16.70 5.57
N ALA A 109 19.29 16.69 5.58
CA ALA A 109 18.47 17.04 6.73
C ALA A 109 17.71 15.86 7.32
N VAL A 110 17.23 14.96 6.46
CA VAL A 110 16.55 13.71 6.82
C VAL A 110 16.92 12.66 5.77
N VAL A 111 17.12 11.42 6.20
CA VAL A 111 16.85 10.25 5.36
C VAL A 111 15.80 9.44 6.09
N ASN A 112 14.81 8.94 5.38
CA ASN A 112 13.80 8.00 5.86
C ASN A 112 13.80 6.80 4.92
N GLY A 113 13.86 5.59 5.45
CA GLY A 113 13.96 4.35 4.67
C GLY A 113 12.95 3.33 5.16
N GLY A 114 12.38 2.56 4.26
CA GLY A 114 11.35 1.58 4.60
C GLY A 114 11.00 0.64 3.46
N ASN A 115 10.13 -0.33 3.77
CA ASN A 115 9.63 -1.30 2.80
C ASN A 115 8.12 -1.21 2.71
N VAL A 116 7.65 -0.99 1.49
CA VAL A 116 6.26 -0.85 1.10
C VAL A 116 5.88 -1.95 0.11
N GLY A 117 4.72 -1.85 -0.52
CA GLY A 117 4.16 -2.96 -1.30
C GLY A 117 3.40 -3.98 -0.44
N GLU A 118 2.80 -4.99 -1.07
CA GLU A 118 1.95 -5.94 -0.37
C GLU A 118 2.79 -6.91 0.50
N ASN A 119 3.95 -7.32 -0.02
CA ASN A 119 4.84 -8.31 0.59
C ASN A 119 6.12 -7.69 1.20
N ARG A 120 6.18 -6.35 1.32
CA ARG A 120 7.40 -5.60 1.66
C ARG A 120 8.53 -5.83 0.65
N ASP A 121 8.12 -5.98 -0.60
CA ASP A 121 8.89 -6.22 -1.81
C ASP A 121 9.38 -4.93 -2.47
N VAL A 122 8.72 -3.79 -2.22
CA VAL A 122 9.17 -2.48 -2.68
C VAL A 122 10.02 -1.81 -1.60
N ARG A 123 11.28 -1.53 -1.90
CA ARG A 123 12.19 -0.72 -1.09
C ARG A 123 11.96 0.77 -1.39
N GLU A 124 11.98 1.62 -0.37
CA GLU A 124 11.77 3.07 -0.47
C GLU A 124 12.83 3.80 0.37
N THR A 125 13.40 4.88 -0.13
CA THR A 125 14.31 5.77 0.62
C THR A 125 14.09 7.22 0.21
N GLN A 126 13.54 8.00 1.14
CA GLN A 126 13.29 9.43 1.01
C GLN A 126 14.45 10.21 1.63
N LEU A 127 15.07 11.09 0.86
CA LEU A 127 16.11 12.01 1.30
C LEU A 127 15.55 13.43 1.27
N ILE A 128 15.68 14.18 2.35
CA ILE A 128 15.35 15.61 2.39
C ILE A 128 16.65 16.40 2.54
N PHE A 129 16.89 17.29 1.59
CA PHE A 129 18.01 18.23 1.61
C PHE A 129 17.51 19.66 1.84
N LYS A 130 18.27 20.43 2.61
CA LYS A 130 18.13 21.88 2.78
C LYS A 130 19.02 22.59 1.77
N ALA A 131 18.54 23.72 1.24
CA ALA A 131 19.28 24.58 0.35
C ALA A 131 20.70 24.93 0.86
N PRO A 132 21.65 25.23 -0.04
CA PRO A 132 22.98 25.69 0.32
C PRO A 132 22.96 26.91 1.24
N HIS A 133 23.81 26.90 2.26
CA HIS A 133 24.02 28.01 3.18
C HIS A 133 25.52 28.26 3.36
N PRO A 134 26.01 29.50 3.53
CA PRO A 134 27.45 29.80 3.59
C PRO A 134 28.24 29.18 4.76
N MET A 135 27.57 28.46 5.67
CA MET A 135 28.20 27.67 6.74
C MET A 135 27.99 26.15 6.60
N ASN A 136 27.43 25.69 5.46
CA ASN A 136 27.44 24.27 5.14
C ASN A 136 28.88 23.86 4.86
N LEU A 137 29.40 22.96 5.70
CA LEU A 137 30.67 22.31 5.42
C LEU A 137 30.38 21.09 4.54
N VAL A 138 31.12 20.95 3.44
CA VAL A 138 31.22 19.66 2.73
C VAL A 138 31.82 18.68 3.73
N ALA A 139 31.07 17.64 4.05
CA ALA A 139 31.41 16.65 5.07
C ALA A 139 31.26 15.25 4.48
N PRO A 140 32.23 14.35 4.68
CA PRO A 140 32.11 12.94 4.36
C PRO A 140 30.90 12.32 5.06
N HIS A 141 30.22 11.40 4.38
CA HIS A 141 29.10 10.63 4.92
C HIS A 141 29.40 9.13 4.85
N LEU A 142 28.78 8.36 5.74
CA LEU A 142 28.92 6.91 5.85
C LEU A 142 27.55 6.31 6.16
N LEU A 143 27.11 5.31 5.41
CA LEU A 143 25.92 4.51 5.71
C LEU A 143 26.37 3.12 6.17
N VAL A 144 25.81 2.67 7.29
CA VAL A 144 25.89 1.27 7.73
C VAL A 144 24.48 0.72 7.86
N GLU A 145 24.20 -0.37 7.15
CA GLU A 145 22.94 -1.10 7.25
C GLU A 145 23.18 -2.44 7.95
N VAL A 146 22.46 -2.69 9.04
CA VAL A 146 22.53 -3.94 9.80
C VAL A 146 21.23 -4.72 9.56
N ARG A 147 21.34 -5.98 9.16
CA ARG A 147 20.19 -6.86 8.88
C ARG A 147 20.14 -8.05 9.82
N SER A 148 18.97 -8.31 10.41
CA SER A 148 18.76 -9.42 11.35
C SER A 148 18.85 -10.81 10.70
N ALA A 149 18.97 -10.90 9.37
CA ALA A 149 19.29 -12.13 8.65
C ALA A 149 20.76 -12.57 8.82
N GLY A 150 21.62 -11.74 9.41
CA GLY A 150 23.04 -12.05 9.63
C GLY A 150 24.02 -11.20 8.84
N PHE A 151 23.58 -10.11 8.20
CA PHE A 151 24.41 -9.34 7.27
C PHE A 151 24.60 -7.89 7.72
N ILE A 152 25.75 -7.32 7.33
CA ILE A 152 26.10 -5.91 7.54
C ILE A 152 26.61 -5.36 6.21
N GLU A 153 26.06 -4.22 5.79
CA GLU A 153 26.51 -3.46 4.63
C GLU A 153 27.10 -2.14 5.08
N VAL A 154 28.19 -1.74 4.43
CA VAL A 154 28.76 -0.40 4.57
C VAL A 154 28.86 0.23 3.20
N CYS A 155 28.28 1.42 3.07
CA CYS A 155 28.32 2.24 1.86
C CYS A 155 28.96 3.59 2.21
N ALA A 156 30.03 3.97 1.52
CA ALA A 156 30.84 5.13 1.89
C ALA A 156 31.66 5.64 0.70
N ASP A 157 31.39 6.88 0.26
CA ASP A 157 32.27 7.59 -0.68
C ASP A 157 33.24 8.45 0.13
N LEU A 158 34.45 7.91 0.38
CA LEU A 158 35.44 8.50 1.29
C LEU A 158 36.80 8.68 0.61
N ASP A 159 37.38 9.86 0.81
CA ASP A 159 38.78 10.13 0.42
C ASP A 159 39.81 9.34 1.27
N GLU A 160 41.08 9.43 0.89
CA GLU A 160 42.19 8.76 1.59
C GLU A 160 42.33 9.16 3.07
N GLU A 161 41.92 10.37 3.48
CA GLU A 161 41.98 10.79 4.88
C GLU A 161 40.89 10.10 5.72
N ASN A 162 39.71 9.94 5.13
CA ASN A 162 38.53 9.42 5.80
C ASN A 162 38.41 7.89 5.77
N ASN A 163 39.02 7.23 4.79
CA ASN A 163 38.95 5.78 4.58
C ASN A 163 39.47 4.95 5.77
N ALA A 164 40.26 5.54 6.67
CA ALA A 164 40.73 4.89 7.91
C ALA A 164 39.59 4.32 8.78
N ILE A 165 38.37 4.87 8.71
CA ILE A 165 37.22 4.33 9.45
C ILE A 165 36.79 2.94 8.95
N LEU A 166 36.91 2.65 7.65
CA LEU A 166 36.52 1.34 7.10
C LEU A 166 37.40 0.21 7.65
N GLY A 167 38.71 0.44 7.77
CA GLY A 167 39.64 -0.51 8.40
C GLY A 167 39.42 -0.70 9.90
N SER A 168 38.88 0.31 10.59
CA SER A 168 38.43 0.18 11.99
C SER A 168 37.18 -0.69 12.09
N LEU A 169 36.22 -0.47 11.19
CA LEU A 169 34.98 -1.25 11.11
C LEU A 169 35.25 -2.71 10.72
N ASP A 170 36.18 -2.98 9.81
CA ASP A 170 36.65 -4.35 9.50
C ASP A 170 37.03 -5.11 10.78
N GLY A 171 37.93 -4.54 11.58
CA GLY A 171 38.40 -5.13 12.82
C GLY A 171 37.29 -5.26 13.87
N TYR A 172 36.46 -4.23 14.01
CA TYR A 172 35.33 -4.23 14.93
C TYR A 172 34.27 -5.28 14.59
N PHE A 173 33.88 -5.45 13.33
CA PHE A 173 32.91 -6.47 12.93
C PHE A 173 33.49 -7.88 13.04
N ALA A 174 34.78 -8.08 12.72
CA ALA A 174 35.47 -9.34 12.99
C ALA A 174 35.50 -9.70 14.49
N ASP A 175 35.71 -8.73 15.38
CA ASP A 175 35.79 -8.97 16.82
C ASP A 175 34.43 -9.04 17.53
N ARG A 176 33.52 -8.08 17.29
CA ARG A 176 32.21 -8.00 17.97
C ARG A 176 31.15 -8.90 17.33
N PHE A 177 31.07 -8.89 16.00
CA PHE A 177 30.05 -9.61 15.23
C PHE A 177 30.54 -10.96 14.70
N LYS A 178 31.81 -11.32 14.95
CA LYS A 178 32.47 -12.52 14.40
C LYS A 178 32.30 -12.63 12.88
N ALA A 179 32.28 -11.46 12.23
CA ALA A 179 31.88 -11.35 10.85
C ALA A 179 33.06 -11.54 9.89
N SER A 180 32.78 -12.10 8.72
CA SER A 180 33.70 -12.20 7.60
C SER A 180 33.26 -11.30 6.46
N LEU A 181 34.21 -10.54 5.90
CA LEU A 181 34.02 -9.76 4.67
C LEU A 181 33.80 -10.72 3.49
N ILE A 182 32.83 -10.41 2.62
CA ILE A 182 32.48 -11.20 1.43
C ILE A 182 32.71 -10.34 0.17
N GLU A 183 33.67 -10.76 -0.66
CA GLU A 183 33.98 -10.16 -1.97
C GLU A 183 32.87 -10.44 -3.01
N GLY A 184 32.81 -9.66 -4.11
CA GLY A 184 31.83 -9.86 -5.19
C GLY A 184 30.47 -9.22 -4.94
N HIS A 185 30.46 -8.11 -4.19
CA HIS A 185 29.29 -7.33 -3.77
C HIS A 185 29.45 -5.82 -4.05
N GLU A 186 30.47 -5.43 -4.82
CA GLU A 186 30.90 -4.06 -5.09
C GLU A 186 29.84 -3.25 -5.88
N ASP A 187 28.95 -3.92 -6.59
CA ASP A 187 27.78 -3.31 -7.27
C ASP A 187 26.65 -2.93 -6.29
N PHE A 188 26.71 -3.39 -5.03
CA PHE A 188 25.67 -3.24 -4.01
C PHE A 188 26.10 -2.39 -2.81
N CYS A 189 27.35 -2.54 -2.36
CA CYS A 189 27.93 -1.82 -1.23
C CYS A 189 29.47 -1.85 -1.31
N ASP A 190 30.13 -0.96 -0.56
CA ASP A 190 31.60 -0.90 -0.53
C ASP A 190 32.22 -2.01 0.34
N ARG A 191 31.47 -2.49 1.35
CA ARG A 191 31.83 -3.67 2.16
C ARG A 191 30.58 -4.47 2.54
N TYR A 192 30.59 -5.77 2.25
CA TYR A 192 29.56 -6.73 2.69
C TYR A 192 30.14 -7.71 3.72
N TYR A 193 29.47 -7.88 4.86
CA TYR A 193 29.90 -8.83 5.89
C TYR A 193 28.77 -9.79 6.26
N GLU A 194 29.12 -11.07 6.43
CA GLU A 194 28.28 -12.09 7.07
C GLU A 194 28.75 -12.25 8.52
N ALA A 195 27.84 -12.07 9.47
CA ALA A 195 28.09 -12.20 10.90
C ALA A 195 28.12 -13.68 11.35
N GLY A 196 28.87 -13.96 12.41
CA GLY A 196 29.01 -15.32 12.93
C GLY A 196 27.70 -15.91 13.46
N GLU A 197 27.62 -17.25 13.43
CA GLU A 197 26.45 -18.00 13.91
C GLU A 197 26.06 -17.62 15.35
N GLY A 198 24.77 -17.34 15.57
CA GLY A 198 24.21 -17.03 16.90
C GLY A 198 24.49 -15.61 17.43
N ILE A 199 25.10 -14.73 16.63
CA ILE A 199 25.30 -13.31 16.96
C ILE A 199 23.96 -12.57 16.97
N PHE A 200 23.18 -12.70 15.89
CA PHE A 200 21.79 -12.26 15.86
C PHE A 200 20.89 -13.28 16.55
N LYS A 201 19.99 -12.80 17.40
CA LYS A 201 19.07 -13.59 18.22
C LYS A 201 17.65 -13.07 18.05
N GLY A 202 16.67 -13.97 18.18
CA GLY A 202 15.25 -13.68 17.96
C GLY A 202 14.91 -13.38 16.50
N SER A 203 13.63 -13.47 16.15
CA SER A 203 13.11 -12.95 14.88
C SER A 203 12.91 -11.43 14.95
N GLY A 204 12.74 -10.79 13.79
CA GLY A 204 12.36 -9.38 13.72
C GLY A 204 11.09 -9.09 14.55
N GLY A 205 11.12 -8.01 15.32
CA GLY A 205 10.01 -7.62 16.22
C GLY A 205 9.74 -8.53 17.44
N SER A 206 10.50 -9.61 17.64
CA SER A 206 10.38 -10.47 18.82
C SER A 206 10.96 -9.81 20.07
N LEU A 207 10.30 -9.99 21.21
CA LEU A 207 10.82 -9.65 22.54
C LEU A 207 12.13 -10.36 22.89
N ASP A 208 12.57 -11.37 22.14
CA ASP A 208 13.85 -12.03 22.39
C ASP A 208 14.99 -11.45 21.55
N SER A 209 14.72 -10.45 20.69
CA SER A 209 15.72 -9.91 19.77
C SER A 209 16.82 -9.10 20.46
N ASN A 210 18.07 -9.26 20.01
CA ASN A 210 19.18 -8.36 20.37
C ASN A 210 19.48 -7.33 19.28
N PHE A 211 18.65 -7.24 18.23
CA PHE A 211 18.89 -6.43 17.04
C PHE A 211 19.13 -4.95 17.36
N GLY A 212 18.28 -4.31 18.16
CA GLY A 212 18.46 -2.90 18.53
C GLY A 212 19.69 -2.63 19.41
N LEU A 213 20.12 -3.61 20.20
CA LEU A 213 21.39 -3.51 20.95
C LEU A 213 22.58 -3.54 19.97
N LEU A 214 22.59 -4.46 19.01
CA LEU A 214 23.64 -4.54 17.99
C LEU A 214 23.70 -3.26 17.13
N CYS A 215 22.56 -2.66 16.78
CA CYS A 215 22.53 -1.38 16.07
C CYS A 215 23.07 -0.22 16.92
N THR A 216 22.76 -0.21 18.22
CA THR A 216 23.28 0.81 19.15
C THR A 216 24.79 0.66 19.34
N ASP A 217 25.31 -0.57 19.41
CA ASP A 217 26.74 -0.87 19.48
C ASP A 217 27.50 -0.34 18.23
N VAL A 218 26.89 -0.43 17.03
CA VAL A 218 27.44 0.15 15.78
C VAL A 218 27.47 1.69 15.83
N CYS A 219 26.41 2.32 16.35
CA CYS A 219 26.40 3.78 16.55
C CYS A 219 27.53 4.20 17.50
N ASP A 220 27.64 3.52 18.66
CA ASP A 220 28.61 3.85 19.70
C ASP A 220 30.06 3.69 19.22
N VAL A 221 30.40 2.69 18.39
CA VAL A 221 31.78 2.55 17.86
C VAL A 221 32.10 3.62 16.81
N ILE A 222 31.20 3.91 15.86
CA ILE A 222 31.45 4.90 14.80
C ILE A 222 31.65 6.28 15.40
N THR A 223 30.87 6.63 16.42
CA THR A 223 31.00 7.92 17.10
C THR A 223 32.17 7.98 18.10
N THR A 224 32.99 6.93 18.23
CA THR A 224 34.32 7.08 18.84
C THR A 224 35.37 7.63 17.88
N HIS A 225 35.10 7.65 16.57
CA HIS A 225 35.97 8.26 15.57
C HIS A 225 35.80 9.78 15.53
N GLU A 226 36.93 10.50 15.51
CA GLU A 226 36.95 11.95 15.64
C GLU A 226 36.13 12.65 14.55
N GLY A 227 35.16 13.44 14.99
CA GLY A 227 34.31 14.28 14.14
C GLY A 227 33.06 13.59 13.58
N TRP A 228 32.88 12.28 13.78
CA TRP A 228 31.71 11.54 13.27
C TRP A 228 30.48 11.68 14.18
N SER A 229 29.33 11.97 13.59
CA SER A 229 28.03 12.06 14.28
C SER A 229 26.93 11.32 13.52
N LEU A 230 25.94 10.77 14.25
CA LEU A 230 24.78 10.10 13.66
C LEU A 230 23.76 11.15 13.15
N VAL A 231 23.41 11.09 11.86
CA VAL A 231 22.48 12.01 11.19
C VAL A 231 21.08 11.43 11.08
N ALA A 232 20.95 10.18 10.66
CA ALA A 232 19.67 9.50 10.45
C ALA A 232 19.75 8.02 10.85
N CYS A 233 18.63 7.45 11.28
CA CYS A 233 18.55 6.07 11.80
C CYS A 233 17.17 5.49 11.47
N ASN A 234 17.07 4.71 10.40
CA ASN A 234 15.81 4.23 9.81
C ASN A 234 15.66 2.72 9.96
N THR A 235 14.51 2.26 10.42
CA THR A 235 14.24 0.83 10.60
C THR A 235 13.24 0.33 9.57
N GLY A 236 13.61 -0.76 8.91
CA GLY A 236 12.75 -1.51 8.00
C GLY A 236 12.48 -2.91 8.53
N ASN A 237 11.50 -3.59 7.93
CA ASN A 237 11.32 -5.02 8.09
C ASN A 237 11.04 -5.62 6.72
N TYR A 238 11.67 -6.74 6.37
CA TYR A 238 11.68 -7.27 5.01
C TYR A 238 11.53 -8.81 4.99
N GLY A 239 11.40 -9.37 3.77
CA GLY A 239 10.97 -10.74 3.54
C GLY A 239 9.44 -10.87 3.52
N ALA A 240 8.94 -11.95 2.94
CA ALA A 240 7.52 -12.14 2.58
C ALA A 240 6.51 -11.97 3.73
N ASP A 241 6.93 -12.20 4.97
CA ASP A 241 6.17 -12.05 6.22
C ASP A 241 6.71 -10.91 7.11
N GLY A 242 7.79 -10.24 6.70
CA GLY A 242 8.50 -9.27 7.52
C GLY A 242 9.32 -9.87 8.66
N ARG A 243 9.69 -11.16 8.58
CA ARG A 243 10.46 -11.88 9.62
C ARG A 243 11.83 -11.29 9.94
N PHE A 244 12.41 -10.53 9.01
CA PHE A 244 13.70 -9.87 9.19
C PHE A 244 13.52 -8.39 9.45
N SER A 245 14.34 -7.86 10.36
CA SER A 245 14.46 -6.41 10.60
C SER A 245 15.76 -5.89 10.00
N GLU A 246 15.75 -4.65 9.54
CA GLU A 246 16.96 -3.93 9.13
C GLU A 246 17.00 -2.54 9.76
N GLN A 247 18.21 -1.99 9.82
CA GLN A 247 18.48 -0.68 10.41
C GLN A 247 19.56 0.01 9.59
N GLN A 248 19.18 1.03 8.83
CA GLN A 248 20.10 1.95 8.18
C GLN A 248 20.50 3.03 9.17
N MET A 249 21.80 3.29 9.29
CA MET A 249 22.40 4.31 10.15
C MET A 249 23.33 5.15 9.31
N ILE A 250 23.05 6.45 9.18
CA ILE A 250 23.83 7.37 8.36
C ILE A 250 24.56 8.34 9.27
N PHE A 251 25.87 8.41 9.10
CA PHE A 251 26.80 9.23 9.85
C PHE A 251 27.43 10.28 8.95
N ARG A 252 27.87 11.38 9.56
CA ARG A 252 28.57 12.48 8.87
C ARG A 252 29.76 12.93 9.71
N ARG A 253 30.90 13.21 9.07
CA ARG A 253 32.09 13.76 9.73
C ARG A 253 32.04 15.30 9.73
N ASP A 254 31.21 15.86 10.60
CA ASP A 254 30.93 17.31 10.70
C ASP A 254 31.42 17.98 11.99
N TYR A 255 32.10 17.23 12.87
CA TYR A 255 32.52 17.71 14.20
C TYR A 255 31.34 18.28 15.02
N HIS A 256 30.14 17.71 14.85
CA HIS A 256 28.95 18.17 15.57
C HIS A 256 29.20 18.15 17.09
N PRO A 257 28.75 19.16 17.87
CA PRO A 257 28.94 19.20 19.32
C PRO A 257 28.31 18.04 20.12
N LEU A 258 27.62 17.13 19.43
CA LEU A 258 27.06 15.90 19.99
C LEU A 258 27.80 14.62 19.54
N GLY A 259 28.94 14.70 18.84
CA GLY A 259 29.69 13.51 18.37
C GLY A 259 29.92 12.47 19.48
N ASP A 260 30.50 12.91 20.61
CA ASP A 260 30.75 12.06 21.79
C ASP A 260 29.48 11.69 22.60
N SER A 261 28.28 12.11 22.16
CA SER A 261 27.05 11.87 22.92
C SER A 261 26.61 10.42 22.85
N LYS A 262 26.15 9.88 23.99
CA LYS A 262 25.64 8.52 24.06
C LYS A 262 24.23 8.41 23.48
N TYR A 263 24.05 7.45 22.59
CA TYR A 263 22.79 7.19 21.93
C TYR A 263 21.86 6.32 22.79
N LEU A 264 20.57 6.47 22.55
CA LEU A 264 19.53 5.66 23.15
C LEU A 264 18.46 5.40 22.09
N GLN A 265 18.32 4.15 21.68
CA GLN A 265 17.30 3.71 20.73
C GLN A 265 16.07 3.24 21.49
N VAL A 266 14.89 3.68 21.06
CA VAL A 266 13.60 3.15 21.53
C VAL A 266 12.87 2.55 20.35
N ILE A 267 12.73 1.22 20.35
CA ILE A 267 11.98 0.49 19.32
C ILE A 267 10.57 0.27 19.87
N LEU A 268 9.56 0.74 19.14
CA LEU A 268 8.15 0.47 19.39
C LEU A 268 7.65 -0.43 18.27
N ASN A 269 6.91 -1.51 18.56
CA ASN A 269 6.31 -2.33 17.50
C ASN A 269 4.82 -2.65 17.70
N ALA A 270 4.17 -2.92 16.56
CA ALA A 270 2.73 -3.15 16.48
C ALA A 270 2.28 -4.50 17.07
N LEU A 271 3.21 -5.37 17.51
CA LEU A 271 2.88 -6.63 18.20
C LEU A 271 2.72 -6.46 19.71
N GLY A 272 3.05 -5.29 20.25
CA GLY A 272 2.89 -5.02 21.67
C GLY A 272 4.19 -4.69 22.40
N ASN A 273 5.33 -4.67 21.71
CA ASN A 273 6.63 -4.73 22.35
C ASN A 273 7.37 -3.40 22.25
N ILE A 274 8.06 -3.04 23.34
CA ILE A 274 8.92 -1.87 23.44
C ILE A 274 10.30 -2.33 23.87
N GLU A 275 11.33 -1.92 23.15
CA GLU A 275 12.73 -2.07 23.56
C GLU A 275 13.37 -0.71 23.79
N VAL A 276 14.17 -0.60 24.85
CA VAL A 276 15.00 0.57 25.15
C VAL A 276 16.45 0.08 25.19
N ASN A 277 17.23 0.42 24.16
CA ASN A 277 18.61 0.01 23.96
C ASN A 277 19.55 1.21 24.09
N GLY A 278 20.63 1.07 24.86
CA GLY A 278 21.68 2.11 24.99
C GLY A 278 22.15 2.34 26.42
N GLN A 279 23.12 3.24 26.57
CA GLN A 279 23.80 3.47 27.84
C GLN A 279 22.88 4.13 28.90
N HIS A 280 23.12 3.85 30.19
CA HIS A 280 22.30 4.38 31.28
C HIS A 280 22.72 5.80 31.72
N VAL A 281 22.48 6.79 30.86
CA VAL A 281 22.86 8.20 31.09
C VAL A 281 21.71 8.98 31.75
N ARG A 282 22.02 9.84 32.74
CA ARG A 282 21.06 10.75 33.42
C ARG A 282 19.76 10.07 33.89
N GLU A 283 19.88 8.83 34.38
CA GLU A 283 18.79 7.96 34.84
C GLU A 283 17.72 7.63 33.77
N ILE A 284 17.99 7.85 32.48
CA ILE A 284 16.97 7.91 31.42
C ILE A 284 16.10 6.65 31.34
N HIS A 285 16.69 5.45 31.47
CA HIS A 285 15.91 4.20 31.49
C HIS A 285 14.92 4.11 32.66
N SER A 286 15.27 4.68 33.83
CA SER A 286 14.40 4.66 35.01
C SER A 286 13.27 5.68 34.87
N LYS A 287 13.51 6.78 34.15
CA LYS A 287 12.47 7.76 33.79
C LYS A 287 11.53 7.21 32.72
N LEU A 288 12.06 6.53 31.69
CA LEU A 288 11.27 5.80 30.68
C LEU A 288 10.43 4.70 31.33
N ASP A 289 10.97 3.97 32.29
CA ASP A 289 10.21 2.97 33.06
C ASP A 289 9.00 3.59 33.77
N GLY A 290 9.20 4.70 34.47
CA GLY A 290 8.11 5.45 35.12
C GLY A 290 7.09 6.00 34.12
N PHE A 291 7.55 6.45 32.95
CA PHE A 291 6.72 6.94 31.86
C PHE A 291 5.84 5.83 31.26
N PHE A 292 6.43 4.74 30.77
CA PHE A 292 5.70 3.63 30.14
C PHE A 292 4.70 2.98 31.10
N ARG A 293 5.15 2.65 32.32
CA ARG A 293 4.28 2.03 33.33
C ARG A 293 3.22 2.98 33.87
N GLY A 294 3.54 4.27 33.98
CA GLY A 294 2.64 5.30 34.49
C GLY A 294 1.56 5.71 33.49
N LYS A 295 1.96 6.04 32.26
CA LYS A 295 1.11 6.63 31.21
C LYS A 295 0.42 5.58 30.34
N TRP A 296 1.15 4.57 29.86
CA TRP A 296 0.67 3.54 28.93
C TRP A 296 0.39 2.19 29.61
N LYS A 297 0.55 2.12 30.94
CA LYS A 297 0.33 0.90 31.75
C LYS A 297 1.17 -0.31 31.33
N CYS A 298 2.30 -0.09 30.67
CA CYS A 298 3.15 -1.18 30.18
C CYS A 298 3.63 -2.09 31.32
N GLU A 299 3.75 -3.38 31.02
CA GLU A 299 4.40 -4.36 31.89
C GLU A 299 5.89 -4.49 31.52
N ARG A 300 6.73 -4.93 32.47
CA ARG A 300 8.13 -5.25 32.17
C ARG A 300 8.22 -6.68 31.66
N ALA A 301 8.60 -6.85 30.40
CA ALA A 301 8.84 -8.15 29.79
C ALA A 301 10.23 -8.71 30.13
N GLY A 302 11.21 -7.84 30.36
CA GLY A 302 12.56 -8.27 30.74
C GLY A 302 13.60 -7.15 30.71
N HIS A 303 14.85 -7.51 31.01
CA HIS A 303 16.02 -6.68 30.73
C HIS A 303 17.27 -7.56 30.67
N PHE A 304 18.28 -7.12 29.94
CA PHE A 304 19.62 -7.68 29.96
C PHE A 304 20.67 -6.58 29.74
N ARG A 305 21.94 -6.89 29.99
CA ARG A 305 23.07 -5.99 29.75
C ARG A 305 24.11 -6.70 28.91
N GLU A 306 24.75 -5.97 28.01
CA GLU A 306 25.93 -6.40 27.29
C GLU A 306 26.91 -5.21 27.28
N GLY A 307 28.07 -5.38 27.93
CA GLY A 307 28.95 -4.25 28.28
C GLY A 307 28.20 -3.17 29.11
N ASP A 308 28.39 -1.92 28.71
CA ASP A 308 27.69 -0.76 29.31
C ASP A 308 26.27 -0.54 28.75
N THR A 309 25.94 -1.20 27.63
CA THR A 309 24.62 -1.13 27.00
C THR A 309 23.58 -1.89 27.83
N LEU A 310 22.48 -1.22 28.13
CA LEU A 310 21.33 -1.80 28.82
C LEU A 310 20.19 -1.95 27.80
N CYS A 311 19.63 -3.14 27.69
CA CYS A 311 18.36 -3.38 27.02
C CYS A 311 17.26 -3.56 28.08
N ARG A 312 16.21 -2.74 28.03
CA ARG A 312 14.97 -2.97 28.80
C ARG A 312 13.81 -3.24 27.85
N ARG A 313 12.98 -4.22 28.19
CA ARG A 313 11.87 -4.69 27.37
C ARG A 313 10.54 -4.56 28.10
N TYR A 314 9.52 -4.08 27.39
CA TYR A 314 8.18 -3.88 27.92
C TYR A 314 7.13 -4.43 26.95
N THR A 315 5.96 -4.75 27.50
CA THR A 315 4.74 -5.08 26.77
C THR A 315 3.62 -4.08 27.08
N TRP A 316 2.73 -3.83 26.13
CA TRP A 316 1.53 -3.00 26.29
C TRP A 316 0.31 -3.62 25.59
N ASP A 317 -0.88 -3.08 25.82
CA ASP A 317 -2.07 -3.47 25.04
C ASP A 317 -2.14 -2.63 23.75
N VAL A 318 -1.96 -3.28 22.61
CA VAL A 318 -2.00 -2.66 21.27
C VAL A 318 -3.39 -2.11 20.95
N SER A 319 -4.46 -2.67 21.55
CA SER A 319 -5.84 -2.28 21.21
C SER A 319 -6.20 -0.85 21.65
N GLU A 320 -5.45 -0.27 22.60
CA GLU A 320 -5.72 1.08 23.14
C GLU A 320 -4.87 2.20 22.52
N LEU A 321 -3.78 1.88 21.80
CA LEU A 321 -2.76 2.87 21.42
C LEU A 321 -2.36 2.84 19.93
N ASN A 322 -2.60 3.98 19.26
CA ASN A 322 -2.11 4.24 17.90
C ASN A 322 -0.59 4.50 17.93
N MET A 323 0.18 3.77 17.12
CA MET A 323 1.63 3.90 16.97
C MET A 323 2.11 5.34 16.74
N LEU A 324 1.41 6.13 15.91
CA LEU A 324 1.76 7.53 15.65
C LEU A 324 1.69 8.39 16.93
N ARG A 325 0.64 8.17 17.72
CA ARG A 325 0.46 8.85 19.02
C ARG A 325 1.55 8.44 20.00
N ALA A 326 1.92 7.16 20.00
CA ALA A 326 2.95 6.62 20.88
C ALA A 326 4.36 7.15 20.55
N THR A 327 4.72 7.22 19.27
CA THR A 327 5.97 7.86 18.83
C THR A 327 5.99 9.34 19.23
N ALA A 328 4.91 10.10 18.99
CA ALA A 328 4.82 11.50 19.40
C ALA A 328 4.93 11.69 20.92
N ASP A 329 4.32 10.80 21.71
CA ASP A 329 4.40 10.75 23.16
C ASP A 329 5.83 10.50 23.68
N VAL A 330 6.58 9.60 23.04
CA VAL A 330 7.99 9.30 23.38
C VAL A 330 8.93 10.42 22.98
N VAL A 331 8.75 11.00 21.79
CA VAL A 331 9.49 12.20 21.35
C VAL A 331 9.27 13.35 22.34
N THR A 332 8.02 13.61 22.72
CA THR A 332 7.68 14.64 23.73
C THR A 332 8.32 14.35 25.09
N PHE A 333 8.39 13.09 25.51
CA PHE A 333 9.09 12.70 26.74
C PHE A 333 10.59 13.06 26.66
N PHE A 334 11.27 12.75 25.54
CA PHE A 334 12.69 13.06 25.36
C PHE A 334 12.99 14.56 25.31
N GLU A 335 12.16 15.34 24.62
CA GLU A 335 12.25 16.81 24.64
C GLU A 335 12.18 17.36 26.06
N LEU A 336 11.22 16.88 26.86
CA LEU A 336 11.05 17.28 28.26
C LEU A 336 12.20 16.82 29.18
N GLN A 337 13.00 15.83 28.75
CA GLN A 337 14.25 15.44 29.41
C GLN A 337 15.49 16.18 28.88
N GLY A 338 15.33 17.11 27.92
CA GLY A 338 16.43 17.85 27.30
C GLY A 338 17.30 16.99 26.38
N TRP A 339 16.74 15.94 25.78
CA TRP A 339 17.41 15.14 24.74
C TRP A 339 17.07 15.68 23.35
N ALA A 340 18.05 15.71 22.46
CA ALA A 340 17.79 15.89 21.03
C ALA A 340 17.32 14.56 20.43
N THR A 341 16.16 14.55 19.78
CA THR A 341 15.66 13.38 19.06
C THR A 341 16.11 13.42 17.61
N LEU A 342 16.77 12.36 17.12
CA LEU A 342 17.14 12.20 15.70
C LEU A 342 15.96 11.77 14.81
N HIS A 343 14.77 11.62 15.38
CA HIS A 343 13.53 11.49 14.60
C HIS A 343 13.18 12.84 13.97
N PRO A 344 12.74 12.90 12.71
CA PRO A 344 12.37 14.17 12.08
C PRO A 344 11.33 14.94 12.91
N ASN A 345 11.63 16.22 13.11
CA ASN A 345 10.68 17.31 13.34
C ASN A 345 10.11 17.52 14.77
N SER A 346 10.88 17.42 15.86
CA SER A 346 10.34 17.74 17.22
C SER A 346 9.73 19.17 17.36
N SER A 347 10.29 20.16 16.66
CA SER A 347 9.72 21.51 16.51
C SER A 347 8.85 21.66 15.25
N GLN A 348 9.27 21.09 14.13
CA GLN A 348 8.61 21.24 12.83
C GLN A 348 7.35 20.37 12.66
N PHE A 349 7.16 19.31 13.43
CA PHE A 349 5.99 18.41 13.37
C PHE A 349 4.79 19.11 13.99
N ARG A 350 5.01 19.92 15.03
CA ARG A 350 4.00 20.86 15.53
C ARG A 350 3.59 21.85 14.44
N THR A 351 4.53 22.39 13.68
CA THR A 351 4.24 23.33 12.57
C THR A 351 3.57 22.65 11.39
N ALA A 352 4.01 21.45 10.99
CA ALA A 352 3.48 20.70 9.85
C ALA A 352 2.11 20.09 10.17
N VAL A 353 1.91 19.48 11.34
CA VAL A 353 0.59 19.00 11.77
C VAL A 353 -0.37 20.16 12.00
N ALA A 354 0.09 21.31 12.53
CA ALA A 354 -0.74 22.50 12.60
C ALA A 354 -1.04 23.10 11.22
N ALA A 355 -0.10 23.07 10.26
CA ALA A 355 -0.31 23.57 8.89
C ALA A 355 -1.24 22.65 8.08
N VAL A 356 -1.12 21.33 8.23
CA VAL A 356 -2.03 20.35 7.61
C VAL A 356 -3.41 20.44 8.26
N ALA A 357 -3.51 20.50 9.60
CA ALA A 357 -4.79 20.72 10.28
C ALA A 357 -5.42 22.07 9.92
N ALA A 358 -4.62 23.14 9.81
CA ALA A 358 -5.11 24.45 9.37
C ALA A 358 -5.49 24.47 7.89
N ALA A 359 -4.80 23.73 7.02
CA ALA A 359 -5.16 23.59 5.60
C ALA A 359 -6.49 22.82 5.46
N CYS A 360 -6.67 21.72 6.19
CA CYS A 360 -7.94 20.99 6.23
C CYS A 360 -9.07 21.87 6.79
N LEU A 361 -8.84 22.58 7.91
CA LEU A 361 -9.83 23.49 8.50
C LEU A 361 -10.13 24.70 7.60
N ALA A 362 -9.16 25.22 6.86
CA ALA A 362 -9.36 26.31 5.90
C ALA A 362 -10.11 25.83 4.65
N SER A 363 -9.89 24.60 4.20
CA SER A 363 -10.66 23.99 3.11
C SER A 363 -12.13 23.84 3.50
N ILE A 364 -12.39 23.30 4.71
CA ILE A 364 -13.74 23.20 5.28
C ILE A 364 -14.39 24.59 5.44
N ALA A 365 -13.63 25.61 5.89
CA ALA A 365 -14.15 26.97 6.04
C ALA A 365 -14.44 27.64 4.69
N CYS A 366 -13.68 27.36 3.63
CA CYS A 366 -13.93 27.88 2.28
C CYS A 366 -15.19 27.27 1.64
N GLU A 367 -15.46 25.97 1.82
CA GLU A 367 -16.70 25.35 1.34
C GLU A 367 -17.93 25.91 2.07
N VAL A 368 -17.87 26.04 3.40
CA VAL A 368 -18.97 26.62 4.20
C VAL A 368 -19.26 28.08 3.85
N LEU A 369 -18.26 28.86 3.41
CA LEU A 369 -18.46 30.24 2.96
C LEU A 369 -18.94 30.36 1.51
N HIS A 370 -18.66 29.37 0.65
CA HIS A 370 -19.16 29.35 -0.72
C HIS A 370 -20.66 29.06 -0.82
N ASP A 371 -21.24 28.33 0.13
CA ASP A 371 -22.69 28.11 0.22
C ASP A 371 -23.48 29.36 0.66
N THR A 372 -22.82 30.38 1.23
CA THR A 372 -23.43 31.69 1.52
C THR A 372 -23.18 32.69 0.39
N GLY A 373 -23.63 32.34 -0.81
CA GLY A 373 -23.28 33.04 -2.04
C GLY A 373 -23.71 34.51 -2.11
N HIS A 374 -22.74 35.41 -2.34
CA HIS A 374 -22.91 36.69 -3.04
C HIS A 374 -21.54 37.28 -3.44
N CYS A 375 -21.17 37.20 -4.73
CA CYS A 375 -20.38 38.22 -5.42
C CYS A 375 -20.49 38.04 -6.94
N ASP A 376 -21.01 39.07 -7.60
CA ASP A 376 -21.20 39.15 -9.05
C ASP A 376 -19.94 39.77 -9.69
N VAL A 377 -19.22 39.05 -10.56
CA VAL A 377 -18.13 39.62 -11.38
C VAL A 377 -18.23 39.10 -12.81
N ARG A 378 -18.44 40.01 -13.76
CA ARG A 378 -18.45 39.71 -15.20
C ARG A 378 -17.03 39.76 -15.77
N PRO A 379 -16.66 38.88 -16.71
CA PRO A 379 -15.47 39.09 -17.53
C PRO A 379 -15.74 40.13 -18.64
N VAL A 380 -14.77 41.01 -18.85
CA VAL A 380 -14.58 41.74 -20.11
C VAL A 380 -13.60 40.92 -20.94
N GLY A 381 -13.87 40.74 -22.24
CA GLY A 381 -13.01 39.94 -23.12
C GLY A 381 -11.81 40.72 -23.66
N ASP A 382 -10.99 40.02 -24.44
CA ASP A 382 -10.52 40.50 -25.75
C ASP A 382 -10.00 39.32 -26.59
N ASP A 383 -10.14 39.45 -27.91
CA ASP A 383 -9.75 38.45 -28.91
C ASP A 383 -8.22 38.43 -29.17
N VAL A 384 -7.64 37.25 -29.40
CA VAL A 384 -6.61 37.07 -30.45
C VAL A 384 -6.83 35.73 -31.16
N ASP A 385 -6.80 35.78 -32.50
CA ASP A 385 -7.12 34.68 -33.41
C ASP A 385 -5.97 33.66 -33.56
N SER A 386 -6.36 32.51 -34.08
CA SER A 386 -5.64 31.29 -34.38
C SER A 386 -4.69 31.34 -35.59
N SER A 387 -3.92 30.24 -35.71
CA SER A 387 -3.55 29.51 -36.95
C SER A 387 -2.08 29.48 -37.40
N GLU A 388 -1.79 28.41 -38.15
CA GLU A 388 -0.51 27.99 -38.74
C GLU A 388 0.57 27.50 -37.73
N PHE A 389 1.35 26.43 -37.97
CA PHE A 389 1.70 25.70 -39.20
C PHE A 389 1.69 24.17 -38.99
N ARG A 390 1.40 23.38 -40.04
CA ARG A 390 1.61 21.90 -40.07
C ARG A 390 2.60 21.50 -41.19
N ARG A 391 3.36 20.41 -40.94
CA ARG A 391 3.83 19.33 -41.85
C ARG A 391 5.34 19.20 -42.17
N ALA A 392 5.71 17.91 -42.29
CA ALA A 392 6.76 17.28 -43.10
C ALA A 392 8.21 17.31 -42.53
N ALA A 393 9.07 16.30 -42.75
CA ALA A 393 8.95 15.08 -43.57
C ALA A 393 9.74 13.87 -43.00
N LEU A 394 9.79 12.78 -43.77
CA LEU A 394 10.15 11.40 -43.40
C LEU A 394 11.47 10.89 -44.05
N LEU A 395 12.11 9.88 -43.43
CA LEU A 395 13.01 8.83 -44.02
C LEU A 395 14.46 9.25 -44.45
N PRO A 396 15.38 8.30 -44.79
CA PRO A 396 15.82 7.11 -44.03
C PRO A 396 17.35 6.84 -44.09
N GLY A 397 17.89 5.85 -43.36
CA GLY A 397 19.28 5.38 -43.55
C GLY A 397 19.65 4.05 -42.88
N VAL A 398 20.24 3.10 -43.63
CA VAL A 398 20.61 1.74 -43.19
C VAL A 398 22.08 1.44 -43.52
N ILE A 399 22.90 1.04 -42.53
CA ILE A 399 24.16 0.28 -42.73
C ILE A 399 24.27 -0.85 -41.67
N ARG A 400 25.09 -1.87 -41.97
CA ARG A 400 25.03 -3.26 -41.47
C ARG A 400 26.22 -3.68 -40.57
N VAL A 401 25.90 -4.58 -39.63
CA VAL A 401 26.65 -5.79 -39.20
C VAL A 401 27.95 -5.64 -38.38
N GLY A 402 27.88 -6.18 -37.15
CA GLY A 402 29.00 -6.81 -36.43
C GLY A 402 28.45 -7.96 -35.56
N ARG A 403 28.85 -9.21 -35.83
CA ARG A 403 28.44 -10.42 -35.07
C ARG A 403 29.34 -10.64 -33.86
N TRP A 404 28.79 -11.08 -32.71
CA TRP A 404 29.39 -12.11 -31.83
C TRP A 404 28.30 -12.96 -31.14
N MET A 405 28.69 -14.10 -30.57
CA MET A 405 27.85 -15.15 -29.93
C MET A 405 28.37 -15.44 -28.51
N TRP A 406 27.64 -16.08 -27.58
CA TRP A 406 26.36 -16.83 -27.62
C TRP A 406 25.32 -16.14 -26.67
N CYS A 407 24.28 -16.71 -26.04
CA CYS A 407 23.64 -18.04 -26.03
C CYS A 407 22.11 -17.83 -25.89
N ARG A 408 21.25 -18.54 -26.63
CA ARG A 408 19.77 -18.38 -26.55
C ARG A 408 19.09 -19.65 -26.03
N GLN A 409 18.42 -19.55 -24.88
CA GLN A 409 17.22 -20.38 -24.63
C GLN A 409 16.08 -19.91 -25.54
N TRP A 410 15.43 -20.85 -26.21
CA TRP A 410 14.31 -20.57 -27.11
C TRP A 410 13.00 -20.48 -26.30
N ARG A 411 12.51 -19.26 -26.02
CA ARG A 411 11.06 -19.07 -25.83
C ARG A 411 10.41 -19.00 -27.21
N VAL A 412 9.75 -20.07 -27.62
CA VAL A 412 8.88 -20.09 -28.81
C VAL A 412 7.72 -19.15 -28.54
N ARG A 413 7.60 -18.05 -29.29
CA ARG A 413 6.36 -17.26 -29.31
C ARG A 413 5.28 -18.11 -29.99
N PRO A 414 4.10 -18.33 -29.38
CA PRO A 414 2.96 -18.88 -30.09
C PRO A 414 2.61 -18.02 -31.30
N ALA A 415 2.09 -18.65 -32.36
CA ALA A 415 1.65 -17.91 -33.53
C ALA A 415 0.50 -16.95 -33.16
N ALA A 416 0.49 -15.76 -33.75
CA ALA A 416 -0.56 -14.76 -33.53
C ALA A 416 -1.89 -15.24 -34.15
N GLY A 417 -2.69 -15.96 -33.36
CA GLY A 417 -3.97 -16.53 -33.75
C GLY A 417 -4.98 -16.41 -32.61
N ASN A 418 -5.78 -15.34 -32.66
CA ASN A 418 -6.87 -15.01 -31.73
C ASN A 418 -6.45 -14.75 -30.27
N THR A 419 -6.22 -13.47 -29.92
CA THR A 419 -5.69 -13.02 -28.62
C THR A 419 -6.76 -12.67 -27.57
N LYS A 420 -8.05 -12.87 -27.89
CA LYS A 420 -9.15 -12.62 -26.96
C LYS A 420 -9.88 -13.92 -26.65
N SER A 421 -10.00 -14.24 -25.36
CA SER A 421 -10.88 -15.30 -24.90
C SER A 421 -11.89 -14.71 -23.93
N ARG A 422 -13.17 -15.03 -24.16
CA ARG A 422 -14.23 -14.78 -23.19
C ARG A 422 -14.68 -16.14 -22.66
N ILE A 423 -14.69 -16.31 -21.35
CA ILE A 423 -14.97 -17.57 -20.66
C ILE A 423 -16.12 -17.33 -19.68
N ALA A 424 -17.15 -18.18 -19.72
CA ALA A 424 -18.25 -18.13 -18.78
C ALA A 424 -18.30 -19.43 -17.98
N VAL A 425 -17.93 -19.36 -16.70
CA VAL A 425 -18.13 -20.45 -15.74
C VAL A 425 -19.48 -20.28 -15.07
N LEU A 426 -20.32 -21.29 -15.18
CA LEU A 426 -21.67 -21.34 -14.63
C LEU A 426 -21.73 -22.46 -13.58
N ILE A 427 -21.68 -22.08 -12.30
CA ILE A 427 -21.70 -22.98 -11.14
C ILE A 427 -23.12 -22.97 -10.55
N ASN A 428 -23.71 -24.15 -10.36
CA ASN A 428 -25.04 -24.30 -9.75
C ASN A 428 -25.04 -25.47 -8.78
N ILE A 429 -25.27 -25.15 -7.52
CA ILE A 429 -25.18 -26.08 -6.40
C ILE A 429 -26.61 -26.26 -5.87
N GLN A 430 -27.22 -27.37 -6.27
CA GLN A 430 -28.61 -27.68 -5.93
C GLN A 430 -28.67 -28.67 -4.77
N GLU A 431 -27.91 -29.75 -4.86
CA GLU A 431 -27.93 -30.84 -3.89
C GLU A 431 -26.78 -30.65 -2.89
N TYR A 432 -27.14 -30.61 -1.61
CA TYR A 432 -26.21 -30.43 -0.50
C TYR A 432 -26.23 -31.64 0.42
N ALA A 433 -25.08 -32.02 0.95
CA ALA A 433 -24.96 -33.14 1.89
C ALA A 433 -25.77 -32.94 3.19
N HIS A 434 -25.91 -31.68 3.64
CA HIS A 434 -26.50 -31.33 4.94
C HIS A 434 -27.50 -30.15 4.90
N TRP A 435 -27.80 -29.58 3.73
CA TRP A 435 -28.65 -28.40 3.57
C TRP A 435 -29.90 -28.68 2.75
N PRO A 436 -30.97 -27.86 2.91
CA PRO A 436 -32.11 -27.89 1.99
C PRO A 436 -31.67 -27.64 0.55
N ARG A 437 -32.23 -28.42 -0.38
CA ARG A 437 -31.98 -28.29 -1.82
C ARG A 437 -32.31 -26.89 -2.32
N VAL A 438 -31.41 -26.28 -3.09
CA VAL A 438 -31.65 -25.02 -3.81
C VAL A 438 -32.14 -25.33 -5.23
N VAL A 439 -33.15 -24.62 -5.72
CA VAL A 439 -33.71 -24.84 -7.07
C VAL A 439 -33.91 -23.51 -7.79
N ASP A 440 -32.84 -23.02 -8.41
CA ASP A 440 -32.97 -21.96 -9.41
C ASP A 440 -33.63 -22.53 -10.69
N LYS A 441 -34.94 -22.30 -10.83
CA LYS A 441 -35.70 -22.70 -12.02
C LYS A 441 -35.27 -21.97 -13.30
N SER A 442 -34.64 -20.81 -13.18
CA SER A 442 -34.13 -20.04 -14.31
C SER A 442 -32.75 -20.53 -14.78
N TRP A 443 -32.11 -21.45 -14.04
CA TRP A 443 -30.78 -21.98 -14.38
C TRP A 443 -30.68 -22.59 -15.79
N GLY A 444 -31.70 -23.36 -16.20
CA GLY A 444 -31.74 -23.98 -17.54
C GLY A 444 -31.75 -22.93 -18.64
N ALA A 445 -32.61 -21.90 -18.49
CA ALA A 445 -32.68 -20.78 -19.42
C ALA A 445 -31.38 -19.96 -19.45
N LEU A 446 -30.70 -19.78 -18.31
CA LEU A 446 -29.38 -19.12 -18.24
C LEU A 446 -28.33 -19.91 -19.03
N CYS A 447 -28.25 -21.23 -18.80
CA CYS A 447 -27.36 -22.10 -19.57
C CYS A 447 -27.63 -22.02 -21.08
N GLU A 448 -28.91 -22.10 -21.49
CA GLU A 448 -29.31 -21.99 -22.90
C GLU A 448 -29.00 -20.60 -23.50
N ASN A 449 -29.15 -19.51 -22.74
CA ASN A 449 -28.80 -18.16 -23.19
C ASN A 449 -27.28 -18.04 -23.43
N MET A 450 -26.48 -18.50 -22.48
CA MET A 450 -25.01 -18.48 -22.59
C MET A 450 -24.52 -19.40 -23.71
N GLN A 451 -25.11 -20.59 -23.87
CA GLN A 451 -24.78 -21.51 -24.97
C GLN A 451 -25.15 -20.93 -26.35
N ARG A 452 -26.25 -20.17 -26.47
CA ARG A 452 -26.56 -19.41 -27.70
C ARG A 452 -25.50 -18.35 -28.04
N ARG A 453 -24.72 -17.88 -27.05
CA ARG A 453 -23.59 -16.95 -27.20
C ARG A 453 -22.23 -17.64 -27.37
N SER A 454 -22.21 -18.96 -27.54
CA SER A 454 -20.97 -19.76 -27.64
C SER A 454 -20.05 -19.43 -28.82
N ALA A 455 -20.54 -18.69 -29.82
CA ALA A 455 -19.70 -18.11 -30.88
C ALA A 455 -18.65 -17.11 -30.34
N ASP A 456 -18.97 -16.46 -29.22
CA ASP A 456 -18.16 -15.42 -28.58
C ASP A 456 -17.61 -15.84 -27.21
N TRP A 457 -18.24 -16.81 -26.53
CA TRP A 457 -17.94 -17.21 -25.14
C TRP A 457 -17.71 -18.73 -25.03
N GLU A 458 -16.58 -19.15 -24.44
CA GLU A 458 -16.42 -20.53 -23.99
C GLU A 458 -17.23 -20.74 -22.70
N VAL A 459 -18.31 -21.52 -22.77
CA VAL A 459 -19.20 -21.78 -21.62
C VAL A 459 -18.82 -23.10 -20.95
N VAL A 460 -18.51 -23.04 -19.65
CA VAL A 460 -18.20 -24.17 -18.77
C VAL A 460 -19.27 -24.25 -17.69
N THR A 461 -19.98 -25.37 -17.59
CA THR A 461 -21.01 -25.58 -16.54
C THR A 461 -20.50 -26.55 -15.47
N TRP A 462 -20.64 -26.20 -14.20
CA TRP A 462 -20.25 -27.04 -13.07
C TRP A 462 -21.44 -27.27 -12.12
N PRO A 463 -22.14 -28.42 -12.21
CA PRO A 463 -23.18 -28.79 -11.25
C PRO A 463 -22.55 -29.27 -9.94
N ASP A 464 -23.19 -28.92 -8.81
CA ASP A 464 -22.91 -29.43 -7.46
C ASP A 464 -21.40 -29.45 -7.11
N LEU A 465 -20.75 -28.30 -7.29
CA LEU A 465 -19.32 -28.12 -7.03
C LEU A 465 -18.99 -28.44 -5.57
N MET A 466 -18.10 -29.41 -5.37
CA MET A 466 -17.57 -29.83 -4.08
C MET A 466 -16.28 -29.06 -3.74
N GLU A 467 -15.99 -28.87 -2.45
CA GLU A 467 -14.83 -28.11 -1.95
C GLU A 467 -13.52 -28.61 -2.57
N ARG A 468 -13.31 -29.94 -2.52
CA ARG A 468 -12.13 -30.62 -3.08
C ARG A 468 -11.95 -30.48 -4.60
N ASN A 469 -12.94 -29.95 -5.31
CA ASN A 469 -12.89 -29.72 -6.76
C ASN A 469 -12.67 -28.23 -7.11
N VAL A 470 -12.65 -27.34 -6.12
CA VAL A 470 -12.47 -25.90 -6.32
C VAL A 470 -11.09 -25.59 -6.91
N ASP A 471 -10.04 -26.28 -6.45
CA ASP A 471 -8.70 -26.16 -7.03
C ASP A 471 -8.69 -26.59 -8.51
N SER A 472 -9.45 -27.63 -8.88
CA SER A 472 -9.58 -28.04 -10.29
C SER A 472 -10.32 -27.03 -11.17
N LEU A 473 -11.24 -26.25 -10.59
CA LEU A 473 -11.85 -25.11 -11.28
C LEU A 473 -10.85 -23.97 -11.46
N VAL A 474 -10.04 -23.67 -10.44
CA VAL A 474 -8.95 -22.70 -10.50
C VAL A 474 -7.94 -23.10 -11.57
N ASP A 475 -7.43 -24.33 -11.53
CA ASP A 475 -6.48 -24.88 -12.52
C ASP A 475 -7.02 -24.80 -13.96
N LEU A 476 -8.30 -25.09 -14.17
CA LEU A 476 -8.96 -24.94 -15.46
C LEU A 476 -8.93 -23.48 -15.94
N LEU A 477 -9.26 -22.53 -15.07
CA LEU A 477 -9.21 -21.09 -15.39
C LEU A 477 -7.76 -20.62 -15.63
N VAL A 478 -6.81 -21.03 -14.79
CA VAL A 478 -5.37 -20.74 -14.93
C VAL A 478 -4.87 -21.20 -16.30
N ALA A 479 -5.13 -22.46 -16.66
CA ALA A 479 -4.70 -23.04 -17.93
C ALA A 479 -5.33 -22.35 -19.15
N LYS A 480 -6.55 -21.83 -19.02
CA LYS A 480 -7.25 -21.08 -20.06
C LYS A 480 -6.80 -19.62 -20.20
N LEU A 481 -6.37 -19.01 -19.11
CA LEU A 481 -5.97 -17.60 -19.06
C LEU A 481 -4.48 -17.38 -19.36
N HIS A 482 -3.66 -18.41 -19.17
CA HIS A 482 -2.21 -18.33 -19.35
C HIS A 482 -1.82 -17.93 -20.79
N GLY A 483 -1.26 -16.72 -20.91
CA GLY A 483 -0.76 -16.18 -22.19
C GLY A 483 -1.75 -15.30 -22.96
N LEU A 484 -2.88 -14.92 -22.36
CA LEU A 484 -3.83 -13.97 -22.95
C LEU A 484 -3.54 -12.51 -22.52
N ASP A 485 -3.76 -11.56 -23.44
CA ASP A 485 -3.52 -10.11 -23.24
C ASP A 485 -4.81 -9.27 -23.02
N ASP A 486 -6.00 -9.84 -23.26
CA ASP A 486 -7.34 -9.24 -23.04
C ASP A 486 -8.36 -10.38 -22.85
N ALA A 487 -8.41 -10.93 -21.63
CA ALA A 487 -9.31 -12.02 -21.27
C ALA A 487 -10.53 -11.50 -20.51
N LYS A 488 -11.72 -12.09 -20.74
CA LYS A 488 -12.92 -11.82 -19.94
C LYS A 488 -13.43 -13.11 -19.33
N VAL A 489 -13.72 -13.09 -18.04
CA VAL A 489 -14.18 -14.24 -17.29
C VAL A 489 -15.44 -13.84 -16.55
N LEU A 490 -16.56 -14.46 -16.88
CA LEU A 490 -17.78 -14.44 -16.07
C LEU A 490 -17.75 -15.70 -15.20
N ILE A 491 -17.97 -15.55 -13.89
CA ILE A 491 -18.19 -16.63 -12.95
C ILE A 491 -19.55 -16.38 -12.31
N TYR A 492 -20.59 -17.12 -12.74
CA TYR A 492 -21.92 -17.06 -12.15
C TYR A 492 -22.08 -18.24 -11.19
N ILE A 493 -22.42 -17.97 -9.93
CA ILE A 493 -22.56 -18.97 -8.86
C ILE A 493 -23.98 -18.90 -8.32
N SER A 494 -24.75 -19.99 -8.45
CA SER A 494 -26.08 -20.16 -7.84
C SER A 494 -25.98 -21.19 -6.71
N CYS A 495 -26.22 -20.79 -5.46
CA CYS A 495 -25.86 -21.58 -4.26
C CYS A 495 -26.46 -20.99 -2.97
N HIS A 496 -26.37 -21.74 -1.87
CA HIS A 496 -26.29 -21.11 -0.54
C HIS A 496 -24.95 -20.37 -0.40
N SER A 497 -24.97 -19.20 0.23
CA SER A 497 -23.76 -18.43 0.57
C SER A 497 -23.88 -17.82 1.96
N GLN A 498 -22.79 -17.25 2.47
CA GLN A 498 -22.72 -16.66 3.81
C GLN A 498 -21.74 -15.49 3.85
N MET A 499 -21.85 -14.68 4.91
CA MET A 499 -20.80 -13.76 5.36
C MET A 499 -20.12 -14.38 6.59
N MET A 500 -18.86 -14.78 6.46
CA MET A 500 -18.07 -15.34 7.58
C MET A 500 -16.79 -14.53 7.75
N ASP A 501 -16.49 -14.09 8.98
CA ASP A 501 -15.36 -13.22 9.32
C ASP A 501 -15.25 -11.91 8.51
N ASN A 502 -16.38 -11.45 7.97
CA ASN A 502 -16.48 -10.34 7.00
C ASN A 502 -15.79 -10.66 5.66
N ASP A 503 -15.90 -11.89 5.19
CA ASP A 503 -15.57 -12.33 3.84
C ASP A 503 -16.78 -13.07 3.23
N PRO A 504 -17.26 -12.68 2.04
CA PRO A 504 -18.33 -13.40 1.37
C PRO A 504 -17.83 -14.77 0.88
N GLN A 505 -18.60 -15.82 1.19
CA GLN A 505 -18.28 -17.19 0.84
C GLN A 505 -19.47 -17.89 0.17
N PHE A 506 -19.22 -18.74 -0.83
CA PHE A 506 -20.23 -19.66 -1.35
C PHE A 506 -20.10 -21.04 -0.69
N LEU A 507 -21.21 -21.74 -0.45
CA LEU A 507 -21.18 -23.08 0.13
C LEU A 507 -21.07 -24.15 -0.97
N PRO A 508 -20.01 -24.99 -0.98
CA PRO A 508 -19.91 -26.15 -1.85
C PRO A 508 -20.93 -27.24 -1.48
N ALA A 509 -21.20 -28.17 -2.39
CA ALA A 509 -22.18 -29.25 -2.22
C ALA A 509 -21.92 -30.15 -1.00
N ASP A 510 -20.65 -30.33 -0.62
CA ASP A 510 -20.22 -31.11 0.55
C ASP A 510 -20.01 -30.30 1.85
N ALA A 511 -20.41 -29.02 1.86
CA ALA A 511 -20.47 -28.21 3.09
C ALA A 511 -21.39 -28.84 4.15
N ARG A 512 -20.91 -28.90 5.40
CA ARG A 512 -21.61 -29.52 6.53
C ARG A 512 -22.31 -28.51 7.43
N GLY A 513 -21.85 -27.27 7.43
CA GLY A 513 -22.44 -26.17 8.18
C GLY A 513 -22.03 -24.80 7.67
N TRP A 514 -22.53 -23.75 8.33
CA TRP A 514 -21.95 -22.41 8.20
C TRP A 514 -20.49 -22.45 8.66
N GLY A 515 -19.64 -21.67 8.01
CA GLY A 515 -18.17 -21.74 8.15
C GLY A 515 -17.44 -22.60 7.11
N ASP A 516 -18.09 -23.63 6.53
CA ASP A 516 -17.47 -24.51 5.49
C ASP A 516 -17.51 -23.88 4.07
N GLY A 517 -17.45 -22.56 3.97
CA GLY A 517 -17.63 -21.83 2.72
C GLY A 517 -16.32 -21.49 2.02
N VAL A 518 -16.34 -21.51 0.69
CA VAL A 518 -15.20 -21.10 -0.14
C VAL A 518 -15.14 -19.58 -0.21
N SER A 519 -14.03 -19.03 0.29
CA SER A 519 -13.72 -17.59 0.26
C SER A 519 -13.65 -17.04 -1.18
N LEU A 520 -14.46 -16.02 -1.48
CA LEU A 520 -14.36 -15.28 -2.74
C LEU A 520 -13.07 -14.44 -2.79
N SER A 521 -12.56 -13.98 -1.65
CA SER A 521 -11.27 -13.29 -1.56
C SER A 521 -10.11 -14.23 -1.93
N TRP A 522 -10.14 -15.48 -1.47
CA TRP A 522 -9.19 -16.52 -1.87
C TRP A 522 -9.32 -16.81 -3.37
N LEU A 523 -10.54 -17.00 -3.89
CA LEU A 523 -10.76 -17.29 -5.31
C LEU A 523 -10.19 -16.18 -6.21
N VAL A 524 -10.42 -14.90 -5.85
CA VAL A 524 -9.83 -13.78 -6.59
C VAL A 524 -8.30 -13.77 -6.52
N ARG A 525 -7.70 -14.06 -5.37
CA ARG A 525 -6.23 -14.15 -5.25
C ARG A 525 -5.65 -15.26 -6.13
N GLN A 526 -6.30 -16.41 -6.23
CA GLN A 526 -5.85 -17.49 -7.12
C GLN A 526 -5.92 -17.08 -8.60
N LEU A 527 -6.97 -16.34 -9.00
CA LEU A 527 -7.12 -15.86 -10.38
C LEU A 527 -6.14 -14.71 -10.71
N ASP A 528 -5.82 -13.85 -9.73
CA ASP A 528 -4.84 -12.77 -9.84
C ASP A 528 -3.40 -13.28 -9.91
N ALA A 529 -3.08 -14.38 -9.21
CA ALA A 529 -1.77 -15.03 -9.24
C ALA A 529 -1.31 -15.49 -10.64
N VAL A 530 -2.26 -15.72 -11.57
CA VAL A 530 -1.99 -16.05 -12.97
C VAL A 530 -1.42 -14.85 -13.76
N ARG A 531 -1.54 -13.64 -13.22
CA ARG A 531 -1.18 -12.34 -13.83
C ARG A 531 -1.62 -12.18 -15.30
N PRO A 532 -2.87 -12.51 -15.67
CA PRO A 532 -3.34 -12.35 -17.04
C PRO A 532 -3.51 -10.84 -17.32
N ARG A 533 -2.76 -10.34 -18.32
CA ARG A 533 -2.71 -8.90 -18.60
C ARG A 533 -4.09 -8.38 -19.00
N ASN A 534 -4.50 -7.25 -18.41
CA ASN A 534 -5.76 -6.57 -18.68
C ASN A 534 -7.03 -7.45 -18.51
N ALA A 535 -6.96 -8.59 -17.80
CA ALA A 535 -8.11 -9.46 -17.69
C ALA A 535 -9.26 -8.82 -16.90
N ARG A 536 -10.48 -9.26 -17.16
CA ARG A 536 -11.71 -8.77 -16.52
C ARG A 536 -12.51 -9.92 -15.94
N PHE A 537 -12.66 -9.95 -14.63
CA PHE A 537 -13.37 -10.98 -13.87
C PHE A 537 -14.68 -10.43 -13.32
N TYR A 538 -15.80 -10.96 -13.79
CA TYR A 538 -17.13 -10.64 -13.30
C TYR A 538 -17.63 -11.83 -12.48
N ILE A 539 -17.72 -11.68 -11.17
CA ILE A 539 -18.19 -12.72 -10.26
C ILE A 539 -19.60 -12.34 -9.81
N ILE A 540 -20.58 -13.18 -10.12
CA ILE A 540 -21.99 -12.98 -9.76
C ILE A 540 -22.39 -14.10 -8.82
N VAL A 541 -22.86 -13.77 -7.62
CA VAL A 541 -23.28 -14.72 -6.58
C VAL A 541 -24.77 -14.57 -6.33
N ASN A 542 -25.52 -15.53 -6.86
CA ASN A 542 -26.93 -15.75 -6.60
C ASN A 542 -27.08 -16.68 -5.39
N GLY A 543 -26.98 -16.08 -4.20
CA GLY A 543 -27.14 -16.76 -2.92
C GLY A 543 -27.34 -15.77 -1.78
N CYS A 544 -27.91 -16.23 -0.67
CA CYS A 544 -28.13 -15.39 0.51
C CYS A 544 -26.78 -14.96 1.10
N LEU A 545 -26.66 -13.78 1.68
CA LEU A 545 -25.49 -13.41 2.48
C LEU A 545 -25.86 -13.47 3.95
N THR A 546 -26.11 -14.69 4.45
CA THR A 546 -26.51 -14.91 5.84
C THR A 546 -25.44 -14.40 6.82
N ASN A 547 -25.90 -14.03 8.02
CA ASN A 547 -25.21 -13.20 9.01
C ASN A 547 -25.06 -11.72 8.59
N ALA A 548 -25.48 -10.82 9.48
CA ALA A 548 -25.29 -9.37 9.35
C ALA A 548 -23.83 -8.97 9.64
N GLY A 549 -22.90 -9.50 8.84
CA GLY A 549 -21.49 -9.10 8.84
C GLY A 549 -21.32 -7.70 8.27
N ARG A 550 -20.28 -7.00 8.73
CA ARG A 550 -19.98 -5.64 8.29
C ARG A 550 -19.15 -5.69 7.00
N ILE A 551 -19.79 -5.57 5.84
CA ILE A 551 -19.07 -5.55 4.55
C ILE A 551 -18.18 -4.32 4.37
N ASP A 552 -18.39 -3.27 5.16
CA ASP A 552 -17.42 -2.18 5.32
C ASP A 552 -16.11 -2.67 5.96
N ARG A 553 -16.10 -3.71 6.80
CA ARG A 553 -14.87 -4.39 7.23
C ARG A 553 -14.26 -5.22 6.11
N TRP A 554 -15.06 -5.92 5.29
CA TRP A 554 -14.53 -6.63 4.11
C TRP A 554 -13.79 -5.66 3.19
N CYS A 555 -14.42 -4.52 2.88
CA CYS A 555 -13.82 -3.45 2.10
C CYS A 555 -12.52 -2.95 2.76
N ARG A 556 -12.49 -2.71 4.07
CA ARG A 556 -11.25 -2.37 4.80
C ARG A 556 -10.16 -3.45 4.74
N CYS A 557 -10.53 -4.74 4.75
CA CYS A 557 -9.60 -5.87 4.67
C CYS A 557 -8.99 -6.04 3.27
N CYS A 558 -9.74 -5.69 2.22
CA CYS A 558 -9.17 -5.43 0.90
C CYS A 558 -8.34 -4.13 0.96
N ARG A 559 -7.06 -4.21 1.35
CA ARG A 559 -6.12 -3.06 1.57
C ARG A 559 -6.28 -1.86 0.61
N ARG A 560 -6.63 -2.09 -0.66
CA ARG A 560 -6.86 -1.06 -1.69
C ARG A 560 -8.12 -0.19 -1.49
N VAL A 561 -9.12 -0.57 -0.68
CA VAL A 561 -10.28 0.30 -0.32
C VAL A 561 -9.97 1.18 0.91
N GLN A 562 -8.96 0.83 1.71
CA GLN A 562 -8.70 1.45 3.01
C GLN A 562 -8.34 2.94 2.93
N LEU A 563 -7.85 3.42 1.77
CA LEU A 563 -7.52 4.82 1.49
C LEU A 563 -8.69 5.65 0.91
N ALA A 564 -9.79 5.02 0.52
CA ALA A 564 -10.95 5.71 -0.08
C ALA A 564 -12.08 6.00 0.93
N LEU A 565 -12.01 5.46 2.16
CA LEU A 565 -13.11 5.42 3.13
C LEU A 565 -13.05 6.53 4.20
N GLN A 566 -12.67 7.77 3.83
CA GLN A 566 -12.59 8.91 4.77
C GLN A 566 -13.78 9.89 4.70
N SER A 567 -14.85 9.60 3.95
CA SER A 567 -16.09 10.41 3.92
C SER A 567 -17.27 9.69 4.57
N GLU A 568 -18.06 10.39 5.38
CA GLU A 568 -19.11 9.82 6.25
C GLU A 568 -20.46 9.50 5.56
N GLU A 569 -20.55 9.57 4.22
CA GLU A 569 -21.80 9.30 3.49
C GLU A 569 -21.99 7.81 3.17
N LEU A 570 -22.88 7.12 3.89
CA LEU A 570 -23.02 5.66 3.84
C LEU A 570 -24.44 5.13 3.51
N ASP A 571 -25.39 6.00 3.13
CA ASP A 571 -26.79 5.62 2.89
C ASP A 571 -27.12 5.19 1.43
N SER A 572 -26.12 5.12 0.52
CA SER A 572 -26.30 4.48 -0.80
C SER A 572 -24.99 3.93 -1.38
N ALA A 573 -24.47 2.86 -0.77
CA ALA A 573 -23.13 2.35 -1.04
C ALA A 573 -22.86 1.98 -2.52
N ARG A 574 -22.05 2.82 -3.19
CA ARG A 574 -21.29 2.51 -4.41
C ARG A 574 -19.82 2.75 -4.10
N LEU A 575 -18.96 1.74 -4.28
CA LEU A 575 -17.54 1.82 -3.97
C LEU A 575 -16.68 1.64 -5.23
N SER A 576 -15.60 2.42 -5.37
CA SER A 576 -14.62 2.31 -6.45
C SER A 576 -13.22 2.72 -5.95
N THR A 577 -12.21 1.90 -6.25
CA THR A 577 -10.86 1.90 -5.65
C THR A 577 -9.78 2.37 -6.62
N ARG A 578 -9.95 3.57 -7.18
CA ARG A 578 -9.10 4.05 -8.29
C ARG A 578 -7.63 4.33 -7.93
N MET A 579 -7.28 4.44 -6.64
CA MET A 579 -6.06 5.15 -6.20
C MET A 579 -4.74 4.35 -6.19
N LEU A 580 -4.72 3.02 -6.36
CA LEU A 580 -3.50 2.20 -6.20
C LEU A 580 -3.36 1.06 -7.23
N ARG A 581 -3.32 1.35 -8.53
CA ARG A 581 -3.19 0.30 -9.57
C ARG A 581 -2.25 0.63 -10.73
N ARG A 582 -1.41 -0.35 -11.08
CA ARG A 582 -0.78 -0.41 -12.41
C ARG A 582 -1.85 -0.69 -13.46
N ARG A 583 -1.67 -0.15 -14.67
CA ARG A 583 -2.62 -0.34 -15.79
C ARG A 583 -2.81 -1.80 -16.20
N SER A 584 -1.91 -2.69 -15.81
CA SER A 584 -1.90 -4.12 -16.15
C SER A 584 -2.73 -5.02 -15.23
N ASP A 585 -3.07 -4.58 -14.01
CA ASP A 585 -3.74 -5.41 -13.01
C ASP A 585 -5.13 -5.86 -13.48
N PRO A 586 -5.51 -7.14 -13.31
CA PRO A 586 -6.81 -7.63 -13.75
C PRO A 586 -7.95 -6.96 -12.97
N GLN A 587 -8.98 -6.50 -13.66
CA GLN A 587 -10.12 -5.83 -13.07
C GLN A 587 -11.16 -6.86 -12.61
N VAL A 588 -11.77 -6.62 -11.46
CA VAL A 588 -12.70 -7.53 -10.79
C VAL A 588 -13.94 -6.76 -10.35
N TRP A 589 -15.10 -7.35 -10.64
CA TRP A 589 -16.43 -6.90 -10.23
C TRP A 589 -17.13 -8.04 -9.49
N MET A 590 -17.73 -7.77 -8.34
CA MET A 590 -18.55 -8.73 -7.60
C MET A 590 -19.98 -8.24 -7.46
N LEU A 591 -20.95 -9.02 -7.90
CA LEU A 591 -22.38 -8.73 -7.79
C LEU A 591 -23.05 -9.79 -6.91
N PHE A 592 -23.76 -9.35 -5.87
CA PHE A 592 -24.48 -10.21 -4.94
C PHE A 592 -26.00 -10.02 -5.07
N ALA A 593 -26.75 -11.12 -5.10
CA ALA A 593 -28.22 -11.11 -5.16
C ALA A 593 -28.89 -10.47 -3.95
N ALA A 594 -28.18 -10.38 -2.82
CA ALA A 594 -28.63 -9.77 -1.58
C ALA A 594 -27.49 -8.96 -0.93
N ALA A 595 -27.87 -7.96 -0.12
CA ALA A 595 -26.95 -7.31 0.81
C ALA A 595 -26.54 -8.24 1.98
N PRO A 596 -25.44 -7.97 2.70
CA PRO A 596 -25.07 -8.71 3.90
C PRO A 596 -26.18 -8.74 4.95
N GLY A 597 -26.40 -9.90 5.56
CA GLY A 597 -27.56 -10.19 6.41
C GLY A 597 -28.87 -10.42 5.65
N GLY A 598 -28.88 -10.30 4.32
CA GLY A 598 -30.07 -10.39 3.48
C GLY A 598 -30.24 -11.73 2.77
N GLU A 599 -31.49 -12.07 2.50
CA GLU A 599 -31.91 -13.24 1.73
C GLU A 599 -32.12 -12.88 0.24
N VAL A 600 -32.01 -13.89 -0.63
CA VAL A 600 -32.33 -13.76 -2.07
C VAL A 600 -33.85 -13.78 -2.24
N ALA A 601 -34.35 -12.82 -3.02
CA ALA A 601 -35.74 -12.83 -3.43
C ALA A 601 -35.95 -13.84 -4.57
N GLY A 602 -36.96 -14.68 -4.43
CA GLY A 602 -37.35 -15.70 -5.39
C GLY A 602 -38.61 -16.39 -4.88
N ASP A 603 -39.37 -16.99 -5.78
CA ASP A 603 -40.53 -17.81 -5.42
C ASP A 603 -40.42 -19.19 -6.09
N GLU A 604 -41.08 -20.20 -5.49
CA GLU A 604 -41.02 -21.57 -5.98
C GLU A 604 -41.53 -21.73 -7.41
N GLN A 605 -42.35 -20.83 -7.96
CA GLN A 605 -42.90 -20.93 -9.32
C GLN A 605 -41.93 -20.36 -10.35
N ASN A 606 -41.37 -19.17 -10.08
CA ASN A 606 -40.58 -18.37 -11.03
C ASN A 606 -39.06 -18.52 -10.87
N GLY A 607 -38.58 -19.02 -9.73
CA GLY A 607 -37.14 -19.10 -9.42
C GLY A 607 -36.53 -17.75 -9.01
N ASP A 608 -35.21 -17.72 -8.87
CA ASP A 608 -34.48 -16.58 -8.30
C ASP A 608 -34.63 -15.30 -9.11
N LEU A 609 -34.93 -14.20 -8.41
CA LEU A 609 -35.15 -12.90 -9.03
C LEU A 609 -33.90 -12.38 -9.74
N LEU A 610 -32.69 -12.57 -9.17
CA LEU A 610 -31.47 -12.13 -9.84
C LEU A 610 -31.27 -12.88 -11.16
N THR A 611 -31.40 -14.21 -11.19
CA THR A 611 -31.24 -15.00 -12.42
C THR A 611 -32.28 -14.59 -13.48
N ARG A 612 -33.55 -14.37 -13.09
CA ARG A 612 -34.59 -13.85 -13.99
C ARG A 612 -34.21 -12.50 -14.59
N LYS A 613 -33.81 -11.52 -13.76
CA LYS A 613 -33.46 -10.17 -14.24
C LYS A 613 -32.14 -10.11 -15.00
N PHE A 614 -31.19 -11.00 -14.68
CA PHE A 614 -29.98 -11.18 -15.47
C PHE A 614 -30.30 -11.72 -16.85
N LEU A 615 -31.17 -12.73 -16.96
CA LEU A 615 -31.68 -13.22 -18.25
C LEU A 615 -32.38 -12.14 -19.07
N GLU A 616 -33.29 -11.37 -18.46
CA GLU A 616 -33.96 -10.24 -19.14
C GLU A 616 -32.95 -9.21 -19.69
N ALA A 617 -31.94 -8.83 -18.90
CA ALA A 617 -30.89 -7.88 -19.31
C ALA A 617 -29.89 -8.46 -20.34
N LEU A 618 -29.72 -9.79 -20.37
CA LEU A 618 -28.99 -10.46 -21.44
C LEU A 618 -29.81 -10.46 -22.74
N ASP A 619 -31.08 -10.88 -22.71
CA ASP A 619 -31.93 -10.96 -23.90
C ASP A 619 -32.26 -9.57 -24.49
N SER A 620 -32.25 -8.49 -23.69
CA SER A 620 -32.32 -7.11 -24.22
C SER A 620 -31.07 -6.72 -25.03
N ARG A 621 -29.94 -7.42 -24.86
CA ARG A 621 -28.65 -7.14 -25.53
C ARG A 621 -28.01 -8.41 -26.11
N PRO A 622 -28.52 -8.94 -27.24
CA PRO A 622 -28.02 -10.20 -27.83
C PRO A 622 -26.56 -10.15 -28.31
N GLY A 623 -25.98 -8.96 -28.54
CA GLY A 623 -24.61 -8.78 -29.04
C GLY A 623 -23.56 -8.30 -28.01
N SER A 624 -23.95 -8.03 -26.76
CA SER A 624 -23.02 -7.60 -25.71
C SER A 624 -23.24 -8.42 -24.43
N LEU A 625 -22.15 -8.62 -23.69
CA LEU A 625 -22.16 -9.20 -22.34
C LEU A 625 -21.13 -8.47 -21.47
N GLU A 626 -20.89 -7.19 -21.76
CA GLU A 626 -20.15 -6.31 -20.87
C GLU A 626 -21.04 -6.02 -19.67
N ILE A 627 -20.69 -6.57 -18.49
CA ILE A 627 -21.47 -6.39 -17.26
C ILE A 627 -21.56 -4.91 -16.89
N GLU A 628 -20.54 -4.12 -17.22
CA GLU A 628 -20.51 -2.66 -17.10
C GLU A 628 -21.66 -1.99 -17.86
N GLU A 629 -22.07 -2.53 -19.00
CA GLU A 629 -23.13 -1.95 -19.85
C GLU A 629 -24.54 -2.32 -19.35
N ILE A 630 -24.72 -3.53 -18.81
CA ILE A 630 -26.03 -4.02 -18.31
C ILE A 630 -26.25 -3.78 -16.82
N TYR A 631 -25.21 -3.45 -16.03
CA TYR A 631 -25.33 -3.34 -14.57
C TYR A 631 -26.42 -2.36 -14.12
N ASN A 632 -26.47 -1.16 -14.71
CA ASN A 632 -27.48 -0.15 -14.34
C ASN A 632 -28.92 -0.62 -14.64
N GLU A 633 -29.12 -1.36 -15.74
CA GLU A 633 -30.40 -1.94 -16.14
C GLU A 633 -30.80 -3.07 -15.18
N LEU A 634 -29.87 -4.01 -14.93
CA LEU A 634 -30.03 -5.13 -14.00
C LEU A 634 -30.33 -4.66 -12.56
N HIS A 635 -29.54 -3.72 -12.04
CA HIS A 635 -29.74 -3.15 -10.72
C HIS A 635 -31.13 -2.52 -10.60
N THR A 636 -31.54 -1.71 -11.58
CA THR A 636 -32.86 -1.07 -11.59
C THR A 636 -34.00 -2.08 -11.70
N ALA A 637 -33.83 -3.14 -12.51
CA ALA A 637 -34.82 -4.21 -12.67
C ALA A 637 -34.99 -5.05 -11.39
N VAL A 638 -33.90 -5.44 -10.74
CA VAL A 638 -33.93 -6.17 -9.45
C VAL A 638 -34.46 -5.28 -8.33
N TRP A 639 -34.08 -3.99 -8.31
CA TRP A 639 -34.57 -3.00 -7.35
C TRP A 639 -36.09 -2.85 -7.40
N ASN A 640 -36.63 -2.55 -8.58
CA ASN A 640 -38.07 -2.37 -8.77
C ASN A 640 -38.83 -3.65 -8.44
N ALA A 641 -38.35 -4.81 -8.91
CA ALA A 641 -38.99 -6.08 -8.61
C ALA A 641 -38.98 -6.42 -7.11
N ARG A 642 -37.87 -6.22 -6.38
CA ARG A 642 -37.85 -6.40 -4.91
C ARG A 642 -38.83 -5.48 -4.18
N ARG A 643 -38.95 -4.22 -4.63
CA ARG A 643 -39.88 -3.24 -4.05
C ARG A 643 -41.33 -3.69 -4.26
N ASP A 644 -41.65 -4.18 -5.46
CA ASP A 644 -43.00 -4.62 -5.81
C ASP A 644 -43.34 -6.00 -5.20
N GLU A 645 -42.34 -6.86 -4.95
CA GLU A 645 -42.43 -8.14 -4.20
C GLU A 645 -42.42 -7.95 -2.65
N GLY A 646 -42.18 -6.73 -2.15
CA GLY A 646 -42.35 -6.35 -0.73
C GLY A 646 -41.20 -6.74 0.22
N GLY A 647 -40.02 -7.10 -0.29
CA GLY A 647 -38.87 -7.52 0.51
C GLY A 647 -37.94 -6.37 0.95
N PRO A 648 -37.15 -6.55 2.03
CA PRO A 648 -36.10 -5.60 2.39
C PRO A 648 -35.01 -5.50 1.29
N LEU A 649 -34.54 -4.27 1.09
CA LEU A 649 -33.62 -3.84 0.02
C LEU A 649 -32.15 -3.99 0.52
N HIS A 650 -31.10 -4.22 -0.27
CA HIS A 650 -30.80 -3.95 -1.68
C HIS A 650 -30.14 -5.18 -2.38
N PRO A 651 -30.12 -5.27 -3.73
CA PRO A 651 -29.06 -6.01 -4.43
C PRO A 651 -27.72 -5.26 -4.27
N TYR A 652 -26.62 -5.97 -4.03
CA TYR A 652 -25.37 -5.34 -3.59
C TYR A 652 -24.24 -5.58 -4.61
N LEU A 653 -23.78 -4.51 -5.28
CA LEU A 653 -22.58 -4.56 -6.12
C LEU A 653 -21.38 -4.07 -5.31
N VAL A 654 -20.31 -4.87 -5.27
CA VAL A 654 -18.98 -4.35 -4.93
C VAL A 654 -18.08 -4.41 -6.15
N ILE A 655 -17.73 -3.22 -6.64
CA ILE A 655 -16.63 -3.08 -7.59
C ILE A 655 -15.34 -3.03 -6.78
N THR A 656 -14.63 -4.15 -6.73
CA THR A 656 -13.37 -4.19 -5.99
C THR A 656 -12.29 -3.39 -6.70
N THR A 657 -12.32 -3.26 -8.04
CA THR A 657 -11.20 -2.66 -8.84
C THR A 657 -11.51 -2.05 -10.23
N GLY A 658 -12.75 -2.08 -10.73
CA GLY A 658 -13.14 -1.52 -12.05
C GLY A 658 -13.61 -0.05 -12.05
N ARG A 659 -13.83 0.53 -13.24
CA ARG A 659 -14.57 1.82 -13.39
C ARG A 659 -16.08 1.59 -13.27
N LEU A 660 -16.75 2.45 -12.52
CA LEU A 660 -18.22 2.57 -12.53
C LEU A 660 -18.70 3.20 -13.85
N PRO A 661 -19.81 2.73 -14.43
CA PRO A 661 -20.64 3.55 -15.32
C PRO A 661 -21.13 4.80 -14.57
N PRO A 662 -21.34 5.95 -15.24
CA PRO A 662 -21.91 7.13 -14.60
C PRO A 662 -23.29 6.83 -13.99
N ALA A 663 -23.58 7.51 -12.88
CA ALA A 663 -24.86 7.40 -12.20
C ALA A 663 -26.00 7.90 -13.10
N ILE A 664 -27.06 7.12 -13.23
CA ILE A 664 -28.37 7.68 -13.56
C ILE A 664 -28.86 8.36 -12.27
N PRO A 665 -29.19 9.67 -12.27
CA PRO A 665 -29.76 10.32 -11.10
C PRO A 665 -31.13 9.70 -10.80
N HIS A 666 -31.31 9.20 -9.59
CA HIS A 666 -32.62 8.77 -9.12
C HIS A 666 -33.40 10.01 -8.66
N GLU A 667 -34.61 10.21 -9.19
CA GLU A 667 -35.56 11.17 -8.62
C GLU A 667 -35.92 10.71 -7.20
N THR A 668 -35.40 11.40 -6.19
CA THR A 668 -35.68 11.13 -4.78
C THR A 668 -37.12 11.53 -4.46
N SER A 669 -38.05 10.58 -4.43
CA SER A 669 -39.41 10.84 -3.96
C SER A 669 -39.42 11.01 -2.43
N GLU A 670 -40.08 12.06 -1.93
CA GLU A 670 -40.10 12.52 -0.52
C GLU A 670 -40.73 11.54 0.50
N ALA A 671 -41.07 10.31 0.10
CA ALA A 671 -41.89 9.38 0.88
C ALA A 671 -41.22 8.80 2.15
N SER A 672 -39.90 8.88 2.28
CA SER A 672 -39.14 8.15 3.32
C SER A 672 -39.05 8.84 4.69
N GLN A 673 -39.48 10.10 4.83
CA GLN A 673 -39.32 10.86 6.10
C GLN A 673 -40.52 10.78 7.06
N GLN A 674 -41.66 10.17 6.68
CA GLN A 674 -42.90 10.24 7.48
C GLN A 674 -43.13 9.11 8.50
N THR A 675 -42.32 8.06 8.56
CA THR A 675 -42.62 6.86 9.38
C THR A 675 -41.94 6.78 10.75
N CYS A 676 -41.05 7.71 11.11
CA CYS A 676 -40.32 7.68 12.40
C CYS A 676 -40.88 8.60 13.52
N ALA A 677 -42.03 9.25 13.32
CA ALA A 677 -42.49 10.34 14.19
C ALA A 677 -43.82 10.08 14.94
N SER A 678 -44.05 8.89 15.52
CA SER A 678 -45.25 8.66 16.36
C SER A 678 -45.21 7.50 17.37
N THR A 679 -44.30 7.51 18.36
CA THR A 679 -44.43 6.65 19.58
C THR A 679 -43.64 7.17 20.78
N SER A 680 -44.11 8.24 21.46
CA SER A 680 -43.52 8.67 22.75
C SER A 680 -44.46 9.50 23.65
N THR A 681 -45.62 8.94 24.02
CA THR A 681 -46.46 9.55 25.07
C THR A 681 -47.27 8.49 25.86
N LEU A 682 -46.91 8.30 27.14
CA LEU A 682 -47.71 7.82 28.30
C LEU A 682 -46.71 7.43 29.41
N GLN A 683 -46.31 8.40 30.24
CA GLN A 683 -46.88 8.69 31.56
C GLN A 683 -46.43 7.76 32.70
N SER A 684 -45.71 8.35 33.63
CA SER A 684 -45.32 7.80 34.93
C SER A 684 -46.46 7.87 35.95
N THR A 685 -46.59 6.83 36.78
CA THR A 685 -47.09 6.98 38.16
C THR A 685 -46.26 6.11 39.11
N ALA A 686 -45.81 6.72 40.20
CA ALA A 686 -45.01 6.07 41.22
C ALA A 686 -45.86 5.31 42.24
N ALA A 687 -45.28 4.27 42.85
CA ALA A 687 -45.70 3.76 44.15
C ALA A 687 -44.49 3.17 44.88
N SER A 688 -43.99 3.88 45.89
CA SER A 688 -43.05 3.33 46.87
C SER A 688 -43.80 2.91 48.12
N THR A 689 -43.70 1.64 48.52
CA THR A 689 -43.98 1.22 49.90
C THR A 689 -43.12 0.01 50.23
N ALA A 690 -42.35 0.11 51.31
CA ALA A 690 -41.58 -0.99 51.86
C ALA A 690 -42.42 -1.81 52.85
N HIS A 691 -42.22 -3.13 52.90
CA HIS A 691 -41.93 -3.89 54.14
C HIS A 691 -41.78 -5.39 53.85
N ALA A 692 -40.98 -6.05 54.71
CA ALA A 692 -40.57 -7.46 54.72
C ALA A 692 -39.50 -7.83 53.67
#